data_AF-Q28DH9-F1
#
_entry.id   AF-Q28DH9-F1
#
_cell.length_a   1.000
_cell.length_b   1.000
_cell.length_c   1.000
_cell.angle_alpha   90.00
_cell.angle_beta   90.00
_cell.angle_gamma   90.00
#
_symmetry.space_group_name_H-M   'P 1'
#
loop_
_entity.id
_entity.type
_entity.pdbx_description
1 polymer ?
#
loop_
_entity_poly.entity_id
_entity_poly.type
_entity_poly.pdbx_seq_one_letter_code
_entity_poly.pdbx_strand_id
1 'polypeptide(L)'
;MALPPEKATELKQIIHEQLTRMDVHGKIREVLAESLREEFRTESQQLSEEDLMKALRQRGIVDEVMKELHFMEDRNTRELTSTPKPATHFIDKEPRTLKKTNVDPTRRYLHLQVLSGKAFLEHLQESDPLPGQACSTFTLCLHFRNQRFRSKPVPCACEPDFQDGFLLEVHKDSLGDGSRMADATTMLSICDPVQLVLLKTDTSGETSLVSSHFLEWRSVLGTEKGATSLVVELLGVGAECKVSVGILNVKLELYPLLNKTLSQEVINTQFTLERQKTAEKERLFLVYAKQWWREYLQIRPSHNSRLVKIFAQDENWVNRPVCSYIRPLRAGRLLDTPRQAARFVNVLGYERAPTVGGGGKQEQWCTLLAFLCRNKGDCEDHCNLLCSLLLGFGLDAYVCVGTKGRGQAHTWVMTCGTDGAITFWESLTGHRYVHKPINPDDPPMVEQPKPLYPYKTIGCVFNHKRFLANSQPLDAVEVCVFDLHDESRWKPMSEEAIKSVCSPGSIASLPPFPPLCGSLLDAATESNEIELQLRVLVLEHRKDLGLTTVWDDQLSYLLSPALASYEIERTTGISAGNEEFQDCIRRAVPDGHTFKGFPIHFVHRNARRAFATCLRSPFCDEIISCRGDQMRLAVRVRVYTYPEAACAVWIMFACKYRSVL
;
A
#
# COMPACT_ATOMS: atom_id res chain seq x y z
N MET A 1 10.51 19.16 21.42
CA MET A 1 9.52 20.15 20.95
C MET A 1 9.00 20.93 22.14
N ALA A 2 8.91 22.26 22.02
CA ALA A 2 8.26 23.10 23.01
C ALA A 2 6.74 22.96 22.87
N LEU A 3 6.03 22.94 24.01
CA LEU A 3 4.56 22.98 24.06
C LEU A 3 4.04 24.21 23.28
N PRO A 4 2.86 24.12 22.64
CA PRO A 4 2.19 25.30 22.08
C PRO A 4 2.11 26.41 23.14
N PRO A 5 2.39 27.68 22.79
CA PRO A 5 2.55 28.75 23.78
C PRO A 5 1.33 28.93 24.67
N GLU A 6 0.11 28.75 24.15
CA GLU A 6 -1.13 28.80 24.93
C GLU A 6 -1.21 27.67 25.97
N LYS A 7 -0.94 26.43 25.57
CA LYS A 7 -0.87 25.25 26.46
C LYS A 7 0.24 25.40 27.51
N ALA A 8 1.39 25.94 27.11
CA ALA A 8 2.49 26.21 28.02
C ALA A 8 2.11 27.28 29.06
N THR A 9 1.32 28.29 28.66
CA THR A 9 0.83 29.35 29.56
C THR A 9 -0.23 28.82 30.51
N GLU A 10 -1.19 28.03 30.02
CA GLU A 10 -2.18 27.31 30.82
C GLU A 10 -1.51 26.41 31.87
N LEU A 11 -0.54 25.59 31.44
CA LEU A 11 0.23 24.73 32.35
C LEU A 11 1.04 25.53 33.37
N LYS A 12 1.69 26.62 32.94
CA LYS A 12 2.41 27.52 33.86
C LYS A 12 1.48 28.12 34.91
N GLN A 13 0.26 28.49 34.52
CA GLN A 13 -0.72 29.06 35.43
C GLN A 13 -1.22 28.02 36.44
N ILE A 14 -1.57 26.81 35.99
CA ILE A 14 -1.96 25.70 36.88
C ILE A 14 -0.84 25.37 37.87
N ILE A 15 0.40 25.27 37.38
CA ILE A 15 1.57 25.02 38.23
C ILE A 15 1.75 26.16 39.23
N HIS A 16 1.64 27.42 38.80
CA HIS A 16 1.81 28.58 39.67
C HIS A 16 0.73 28.66 40.77
N GLU A 17 -0.54 28.42 40.41
CA GLU A 17 -1.64 28.37 41.38
C GLU A 17 -1.44 27.24 42.39
N GLN A 18 -1.01 26.06 41.94
CA GLN A 18 -0.76 24.92 42.83
C GLN A 18 0.45 25.15 43.75
N LEU A 19 1.54 25.70 43.23
CA LEU A 19 2.73 26.06 44.01
C LEU A 19 2.40 27.12 45.08
N THR A 20 1.52 28.06 44.76
CA THR A 20 1.04 29.07 45.69
C THR A 20 0.15 28.45 46.77
N ARG A 21 -0.77 27.54 46.39
CA ARG A 21 -1.64 26.81 47.31
C ARG A 21 -0.87 25.96 48.32
N MET A 22 0.23 25.34 47.89
CA MET A 22 1.09 24.49 48.72
C MET A 22 2.10 25.28 49.57
N ASP A 23 2.10 26.61 49.52
CA ASP A 23 3.09 27.50 50.13
C ASP A 23 4.55 27.04 49.87
N VAL A 24 4.83 26.58 48.65
CA VAL A 24 6.17 26.09 48.29
C VAL A 24 7.20 27.22 48.41
N HIS A 25 6.80 28.46 48.15
CA HIS A 25 7.66 29.63 48.37
C HIS A 25 7.99 29.86 49.85
N GLY A 26 7.08 29.54 50.78
CA GLY A 26 7.35 29.50 52.22
C GLY A 26 8.36 28.40 52.56
N LYS A 27 8.12 27.17 52.07
CA LYS A 27 9.02 26.02 52.26
C LYS A 27 10.43 26.29 51.71
N ILE A 28 10.56 26.89 50.52
CA ILE A 28 11.85 27.28 49.94
C ILE A 28 12.56 28.32 50.81
N ARG A 29 11.81 29.32 51.33
CA ARG A 29 12.37 30.33 52.25
C ARG A 29 12.87 29.71 53.55
N GLU A 30 12.16 28.72 54.09
CA GLU A 30 12.59 27.99 55.28
C GLU A 30 13.87 27.19 55.01
N VAL A 31 13.95 26.49 53.88
CA VAL A 31 15.17 25.78 53.45
C VAL A 31 16.34 26.74 53.28
N LEU A 32 16.14 27.89 52.62
CA LEU A 32 17.18 28.91 52.47
C LEU A 32 17.61 29.50 53.81
N ALA A 33 16.66 29.78 54.71
CA ALA A 33 16.97 30.32 56.03
C ALA A 33 17.78 29.33 56.88
N GLU A 34 17.50 28.03 56.77
CA GLU A 34 18.28 26.99 57.43
C GLU A 34 19.65 26.78 56.78
N SER A 35 19.74 26.74 55.45
CA SER A 35 21.01 26.66 54.72
C SER A 35 21.92 27.85 55.05
N LEU A 36 21.37 29.06 55.10
CA LEU A 36 22.12 30.24 55.54
C LEU A 36 22.54 30.17 57.01
N ARG A 37 21.72 29.60 57.90
CA ARG A 37 22.08 29.38 59.31
C ARG A 37 23.21 28.35 59.47
N GLU A 38 23.25 27.31 58.65
CA GLU A 38 24.36 26.36 58.64
C GLU A 38 25.63 26.99 58.04
N GLU A 39 25.50 27.80 56.99
CA GLU A 39 26.65 28.49 56.37
C GLU A 39 27.21 29.65 57.21
N PHE A 40 26.48 30.23 58.17
CA PHE A 40 27.11 31.14 59.14
C PHE A 40 28.15 30.45 60.03
N ARG A 41 28.37 29.13 59.91
CA ARG A 41 29.53 28.44 60.49
C ARG A 41 30.72 28.27 59.55
N THR A 42 30.57 28.56 58.26
CA THR A 42 31.63 28.37 57.26
C THR A 42 31.52 29.41 56.16
N GLU A 43 32.55 30.26 56.09
CA GLU A 43 32.68 31.41 55.21
C GLU A 43 32.13 31.23 53.78
N SER A 44 31.07 31.98 53.49
CA SER A 44 30.76 32.64 52.20
C SER A 44 30.94 31.81 50.92
N GLN A 45 30.14 30.76 50.73
CA GLN A 45 29.90 30.20 49.40
C GLN A 45 28.48 30.57 48.94
N GLN A 46 28.37 31.07 47.70
CA GLN A 46 27.09 31.46 47.12
C GLN A 46 26.31 30.18 46.80
N LEU A 47 25.23 29.91 47.55
CA LEU A 47 24.28 28.83 47.30
C LEU A 47 23.85 28.81 45.82
N SER A 48 24.20 27.74 45.10
CA SER A 48 23.80 27.56 43.70
C SER A 48 22.36 27.03 43.60
N GLU A 49 21.72 27.25 42.44
CA GLU A 49 20.38 26.73 42.17
C GLU A 49 20.34 25.18 42.23
N GLU A 50 21.44 24.52 41.85
CA GLU A 50 21.57 23.07 41.94
C GLU A 50 21.57 22.57 43.39
N ASP A 51 22.25 23.30 44.30
CA ASP A 51 22.28 22.95 45.73
C ASP A 51 20.90 23.09 46.35
N LEU A 52 20.17 24.16 46.01
CA LEU A 52 18.80 24.36 46.46
C LEU A 52 17.87 23.25 45.93
N MET A 53 17.96 22.90 44.64
CA MET A 53 17.18 21.81 44.05
C MET A 53 17.49 20.47 44.70
N LYS A 54 18.75 20.21 45.06
CA LYS A 54 19.16 19.01 45.77
C LYS A 54 18.60 18.97 47.19
N ALA A 55 18.64 20.08 47.92
CA ALA A 55 18.06 20.20 49.25
C ALA A 55 16.53 19.99 49.22
N LEU A 56 15.83 20.57 48.25
CA LEU A 56 14.39 20.39 48.07
C LEU A 56 14.01 18.94 47.74
N ARG A 57 14.80 18.25 46.92
CA ARG A 57 14.63 16.81 46.64
C ARG A 57 14.89 15.97 47.88
N GLN A 58 15.95 16.24 48.63
CA GLN A 58 16.26 15.51 49.86
C GLN A 58 15.17 15.65 50.93
N ARG A 59 14.47 16.79 50.97
CA ARG A 59 13.31 17.00 51.85
C ARG A 59 12.00 16.47 51.29
N GLY A 60 12.00 15.89 50.08
CA GLY A 60 10.81 15.32 49.44
C GLY A 60 9.80 16.36 48.96
N ILE A 61 10.13 17.67 48.99
CA ILE A 61 9.21 18.74 48.58
C ILE A 61 8.89 18.63 47.09
N VAL A 62 9.90 18.29 46.27
CA VAL A 62 9.71 18.08 44.82
C VAL A 62 8.75 16.92 44.55
N ASP A 63 8.91 15.82 45.29
CA ASP A 63 8.05 14.64 45.13
C ASP A 63 6.62 14.90 45.62
N GLU A 64 6.47 15.68 46.71
CA GLU A 64 5.17 16.12 47.22
C GLU A 64 4.41 16.98 46.20
N VAL A 65 5.09 17.97 45.60
CA VAL A 65 4.52 18.81 44.54
C VAL A 65 4.13 17.97 43.32
N MET A 66 5.00 17.04 42.89
CA MET A 66 4.71 16.17 41.76
C MET A 66 3.55 15.21 42.02
N LYS A 67 3.37 14.76 43.26
CA LYS A 67 2.26 13.90 43.65
C LYS A 67 0.93 14.65 43.69
N GLU A 68 0.92 15.92 44.07
CA GLU A 68 -0.30 16.74 44.13
C GLU A 68 -0.73 17.34 42.78
N LEU A 69 0.19 17.44 41.81
CA LEU A 69 -0.12 17.84 40.43
C LEU A 69 -0.92 16.74 39.70
N HIS A 70 -2.15 16.50 40.13
CA HIS A 70 -3.11 15.66 39.42
C HIS A 70 -3.70 16.46 38.26
N PHE A 71 -3.15 16.25 37.07
CA PHE A 71 -3.79 16.66 35.84
C PHE A 71 -5.09 15.86 35.72
N MET A 72 -6.23 16.53 35.66
CA MET A 72 -7.56 15.92 35.60
C MET A 72 -7.62 14.87 34.47
N GLU A 73 -7.54 13.59 34.83
CA GLU A 73 -7.90 12.49 33.95
C GLU A 73 -9.38 12.16 34.19
N ASP A 74 -10.18 12.30 33.13
CA ASP A 74 -11.60 12.01 33.11
C ASP A 74 -11.89 10.62 33.69
N ARG A 75 -12.61 10.63 34.81
CA ARG A 75 -13.25 9.44 35.41
C ARG A 75 -14.22 8.83 34.39
N ASN A 76 -13.86 7.67 33.84
CA ASN A 76 -14.82 6.65 33.42
C ASN A 76 -14.12 5.28 33.31
N THR A 77 -13.63 4.78 34.44
CA THR A 77 -13.23 3.38 34.63
C THR A 77 -14.48 2.56 34.96
N ARG A 78 -15.10 1.94 33.95
CA ARG A 78 -15.98 0.78 34.16
C ARG A 78 -15.29 -0.46 33.61
N GLU A 79 -15.05 -1.38 34.54
CA GLU A 79 -14.46 -2.69 34.40
C GLU A 79 -15.18 -3.51 33.33
N LEU A 80 -14.44 -4.00 32.33
CA LEU A 80 -14.87 -5.11 31.47
C LEU A 80 -13.71 -6.08 31.32
N THR A 81 -14.04 -7.31 31.68
CA THR A 81 -13.22 -8.48 31.93
C THR A 81 -12.41 -8.98 30.73
N SER A 82 -11.24 -9.49 31.05
CA SER A 82 -10.24 -10.13 30.21
C SER A 82 -10.77 -11.24 29.29
N THR A 83 -10.59 -11.07 27.98
CA THR A 83 -10.52 -12.18 27.01
C THR A 83 -9.21 -12.08 26.22
N PRO A 84 -8.57 -13.22 25.89
CA PRO A 84 -7.18 -13.24 25.45
C PRO A 84 -7.04 -12.69 24.03
N LYS A 85 -6.16 -11.69 23.89
CA LYS A 85 -5.87 -11.00 22.62
C LYS A 85 -5.34 -11.99 21.57
N PRO A 86 -5.97 -12.12 20.39
CA PRO A 86 -5.38 -12.83 19.27
C PRO A 86 -4.20 -12.04 18.70
N ALA A 87 -3.12 -12.74 18.38
CA ALA A 87 -2.00 -12.18 17.63
C ALA A 87 -2.50 -11.66 16.27
N THR A 88 -2.02 -10.48 15.87
CA THR A 88 -2.31 -9.75 14.61
C THR A 88 -3.49 -8.77 14.62
N HIS A 89 -3.42 -7.75 15.47
CA HIS A 89 -4.05 -6.45 15.19
C HIS A 89 -3.00 -5.34 15.19
N PHE A 90 -2.57 -4.93 13.99
CA PHE A 90 -1.84 -3.68 13.78
C PHE A 90 -2.86 -2.54 13.79
N ILE A 91 -2.89 -1.78 14.88
CA ILE A 91 -3.56 -0.48 14.94
C ILE A 91 -2.44 0.53 14.83
N ASP A 92 -2.35 1.21 13.68
CA ASP A 92 -1.51 2.40 13.53
C ASP A 92 -2.10 3.46 14.47
N LYS A 93 -1.48 3.64 15.64
CA LYS A 93 -1.86 4.69 16.57
C LYS A 93 -1.30 5.99 16.03
N GLU A 94 -2.17 6.97 15.80
CA GLU A 94 -1.80 8.37 15.61
C GLU A 94 -0.71 8.79 16.61
N PRO A 95 0.28 9.61 16.21
CA PRO A 95 1.43 9.90 17.05
C PRO A 95 1.04 10.90 18.13
N ARG A 96 0.47 10.37 19.20
CA ARG A 96 0.62 10.96 20.53
C ARG A 96 2.11 10.87 20.83
N THR A 97 2.75 12.03 20.96
CA THR A 97 4.03 12.27 21.66
C THR A 97 4.46 11.06 22.48
N LEU A 98 5.63 10.47 22.19
CA LEU A 98 6.26 9.29 22.81
C LEU A 98 6.06 9.20 24.35
N LYS A 99 4.83 8.96 24.79
CA LYS A 99 4.46 8.64 26.17
C LYS A 99 4.67 7.14 26.25
N LYS A 100 5.91 6.74 26.62
CA LYS A 100 6.30 5.37 26.97
C LYS A 100 5.48 4.32 26.21
N THR A 101 5.62 4.28 24.88
CA THR A 101 5.16 3.12 24.13
C THR A 101 5.84 1.88 24.73
N ASN A 102 5.12 0.75 24.80
CA ASN A 102 5.61 -0.53 25.30
C ASN A 102 6.74 -1.07 24.37
N VAL A 103 7.88 -0.39 24.33
CA VAL A 103 9.07 -0.85 23.65
C VAL A 103 9.64 -1.97 24.50
N ASP A 104 9.67 -3.18 23.97
CA ASP A 104 10.19 -4.34 24.68
C ASP A 104 11.70 -4.17 24.87
N PRO A 105 12.21 -4.01 26.11
CA PRO A 105 13.63 -3.78 26.34
C PRO A 105 14.50 -5.00 25.98
N THR A 106 13.88 -6.16 25.72
CA THR A 106 14.57 -7.38 25.30
C THR A 106 14.79 -7.46 23.78
N ARG A 107 14.28 -6.49 23.01
CA ARG A 107 14.38 -6.45 21.55
C ARG A 107 15.24 -5.27 21.08
N ARG A 108 15.79 -5.39 19.86
CA ARG A 108 16.51 -4.29 19.19
C ARG A 108 15.58 -3.57 18.22
N TYR A 109 15.71 -2.26 18.19
CA TYR A 109 15.00 -1.37 17.31
C TYR A 109 15.96 -0.40 16.64
N LEU A 110 15.63 -0.07 15.39
CA LEU A 110 16.20 1.00 14.62
C LEU A 110 15.15 2.11 14.50
N HIS A 111 15.38 3.22 15.18
CA HIS A 111 14.57 4.42 15.06
C HIS A 111 15.04 5.24 13.85
N LEU A 112 14.24 5.24 12.78
CA LEU A 112 14.47 5.99 11.57
C LEU A 112 13.65 7.28 11.63
N GLN A 113 14.32 8.42 11.76
CA GLN A 113 13.72 9.75 11.81
C GLN A 113 13.95 10.46 10.47
N VAL A 114 12.87 10.92 9.84
CA VAL A 114 12.94 11.77 8.64
C VAL A 114 12.74 13.20 9.09
N LEU A 115 13.83 13.96 9.15
CA LEU A 115 13.84 15.29 9.75
C LEU A 115 13.24 16.32 8.79
N SER A 116 13.85 16.48 7.62
CA SER A 116 13.45 17.47 6.61
C SER A 116 13.77 16.97 5.20
N GLY A 117 13.02 17.47 4.22
CA GLY A 117 13.36 17.39 2.81
C GLY A 117 14.02 18.67 2.32
N LYS A 118 14.87 18.59 1.29
CA LYS A 118 15.49 19.73 0.61
C LYS A 118 15.56 19.50 -0.90
N ALA A 119 15.68 20.59 -1.65
CA ALA A 119 15.90 20.57 -3.10
C ALA A 119 14.82 19.86 -3.93
N PHE A 120 13.55 19.94 -3.51
CA PHE A 120 12.41 19.48 -4.30
C PHE A 120 11.99 20.53 -5.34
N LEU A 121 12.89 20.76 -6.32
CA LEU A 121 12.84 21.94 -7.20
C LEU A 121 11.65 21.99 -8.15
N GLU A 122 11.05 20.84 -8.50
CA GLU A 122 9.84 20.79 -9.33
C GLU A 122 8.66 21.59 -8.73
N HIS A 123 8.70 21.81 -7.41
CA HIS A 123 7.65 22.50 -6.67
C HIS A 123 7.94 23.99 -6.44
N LEU A 124 9.00 24.55 -7.04
CA LEU A 124 9.29 25.99 -6.98
C LEU A 124 8.16 26.86 -7.55
N GLN A 125 7.36 26.31 -8.48
CA GLN A 125 6.27 27.02 -9.16
C GLN A 125 4.90 26.78 -8.53
N GLU A 126 4.76 25.82 -7.61
CA GLU A 126 3.51 25.61 -6.89
C GLU A 126 3.38 26.73 -5.85
N SER A 127 2.46 27.68 -6.07
CA SER A 127 2.18 28.77 -5.14
C SER A 127 1.86 28.23 -3.74
N ASP A 128 2.39 28.86 -2.70
CA ASP A 128 2.11 28.50 -1.32
C ASP A 128 0.59 28.45 -1.10
N PRO A 129 0.05 27.33 -0.58
CA PRO A 129 -1.38 27.19 -0.42
C PRO A 129 -1.89 28.16 0.64
N LEU A 130 -2.92 28.94 0.28
CA LEU A 130 -3.63 29.78 1.23
C LEU A 130 -4.32 28.88 2.29
N PRO A 131 -4.51 29.36 3.54
CA PRO A 131 -5.19 28.59 4.58
C PRO A 131 -6.56 28.08 4.09
N GLY A 132 -6.76 26.76 4.13
CA GLY A 132 -7.98 26.09 3.69
C GLY A 132 -8.02 25.69 2.20
N GLN A 133 -7.03 26.07 1.38
CA GLN A 133 -6.90 25.51 0.03
C GLN A 133 -6.29 24.11 0.09
N ALA A 134 -6.89 23.18 -0.67
CA ALA A 134 -6.29 21.88 -0.91
C ALA A 134 -4.96 22.08 -1.66
N CYS A 135 -3.90 21.47 -1.16
CA CYS A 135 -2.58 21.46 -1.79
C CYS A 135 -2.15 20.04 -2.11
N SER A 136 -1.19 19.91 -3.03
CA SER A 136 -0.51 18.65 -3.25
C SER A 136 0.28 18.27 -1.98
N THR A 137 0.32 16.98 -1.64
CA THR A 137 1.04 16.49 -0.47
C THR A 137 1.97 15.33 -0.83
N PHE A 138 3.11 15.30 -0.16
CA PHE A 138 4.00 14.15 -0.11
C PHE A 138 3.58 13.18 0.98
N THR A 139 3.77 11.90 0.72
CA THR A 139 3.63 10.83 1.73
C THR A 139 4.76 9.84 1.54
N LEU A 140 5.49 9.55 2.62
CA LEU A 140 6.56 8.57 2.62
C LEU A 140 6.04 7.24 3.16
N CYS A 141 6.14 6.19 2.35
CA CYS A 141 5.86 4.82 2.75
C CYS A 141 7.17 4.08 2.98
N LEU A 142 7.27 3.33 4.09
CA LEU A 142 8.45 2.57 4.44
C LEU A 142 8.11 1.09 4.57
N HIS A 143 9.05 0.25 4.16
CA HIS A 143 8.96 -1.18 4.31
C HIS A 143 10.31 -1.76 4.70
N PHE A 144 10.30 -2.53 5.78
CA PHE A 144 11.45 -3.27 6.26
C PHE A 144 11.00 -4.64 6.76
N ARG A 145 11.25 -5.67 5.95
CA ARG A 145 10.86 -7.06 6.24
C ARG A 145 9.35 -7.16 6.47
N ASN A 146 8.89 -7.65 7.62
CA ASN A 146 7.45 -7.79 7.88
C ASN A 146 6.79 -6.51 8.43
N GLN A 147 7.46 -5.36 8.34
CA GLN A 147 6.98 -4.10 8.91
C GLN A 147 6.75 -3.05 7.82
N ARG A 148 5.64 -2.34 7.93
CA ARG A 148 5.28 -1.22 7.04
C ARG A 148 4.85 -0.02 7.87
N PHE A 149 5.22 1.14 7.37
CA PHE A 149 4.85 2.42 7.96
C PHE A 149 4.50 3.42 6.87
N ARG A 150 3.74 4.44 7.23
CA ARG A 150 3.36 5.54 6.36
C ARG A 150 3.47 6.83 7.15
N SER A 151 4.14 7.83 6.59
CA SER A 151 4.20 9.16 7.19
C SER A 151 2.84 9.84 7.14
N LYS A 152 2.69 10.91 7.91
CA LYS A 152 1.62 11.88 7.63
C LYS A 152 1.81 12.51 6.26
N PRO A 153 0.72 12.95 5.60
CA PRO A 153 0.82 13.80 4.43
C PRO A 153 1.49 15.13 4.79
N VAL A 154 2.50 15.52 4.03
CA VAL A 154 3.24 16.78 4.20
C VAL A 154 3.03 17.62 2.95
N PRO A 155 2.68 18.92 3.04
CA PRO A 155 2.52 19.77 1.86
C PRO A 155 3.75 19.72 0.95
N CYS A 156 3.53 19.64 -0.36
CA CYS A 156 4.61 19.74 -1.34
C CYS A 156 5.24 21.14 -1.26
N ALA A 157 6.56 21.19 -1.14
CA ALA A 157 7.35 22.41 -1.09
C ALA A 157 8.78 22.08 -1.53
N CYS A 158 9.61 23.10 -1.79
CA CYS A 158 11.04 22.89 -2.09
C CYS A 158 11.81 22.31 -0.87
N GLU A 159 11.38 22.66 0.34
CA GLU A 159 11.93 22.17 1.62
C GLU A 159 10.80 21.62 2.51
N PRO A 160 10.24 20.43 2.20
CA PRO A 160 9.12 19.89 2.93
C PRO A 160 9.55 19.45 4.35
N ASP A 161 8.75 19.83 5.34
CA ASP A 161 9.01 19.55 6.75
C ASP A 161 8.34 18.23 7.19
N PHE A 162 9.07 17.12 7.05
CA PHE A 162 8.53 15.79 7.35
C PHE A 162 8.35 15.55 8.86
N GLN A 163 9.40 15.81 9.66
CA GLN A 163 9.44 15.59 11.12
C GLN A 163 8.73 14.31 11.60
N ASP A 164 8.99 13.18 10.95
CA ASP A 164 8.36 11.90 11.25
C ASP A 164 9.38 10.85 11.72
N GLY A 165 8.93 9.84 12.44
CA GLY A 165 9.80 8.85 13.09
C GLY A 165 9.19 7.45 13.10
N PHE A 166 9.96 6.47 12.65
CA PHE A 166 9.54 5.07 12.51
C PHE A 166 10.44 4.17 13.35
N LEU A 167 9.84 3.34 14.21
CA LEU A 167 10.56 2.41 15.05
C LEU A 167 10.54 1.01 14.42
N LEU A 168 11.62 0.64 13.76
CA LEU A 168 11.77 -0.63 13.05
C LEU A 168 12.36 -1.69 13.99
N GLU A 169 11.66 -2.78 14.24
CA GLU A 169 12.24 -3.89 15.00
C GLU A 169 13.28 -4.66 14.16
N VAL A 170 14.45 -4.93 14.73
CA VAL A 170 15.55 -5.64 14.08
C VAL A 170 15.73 -7.00 14.74
N HIS A 171 15.11 -8.03 14.18
CA HIS A 171 15.22 -9.42 14.62
C HIS A 171 15.53 -10.34 13.43
N LYS A 172 15.99 -11.57 13.69
CA LYS A 172 16.19 -12.58 12.63
C LYS A 172 14.97 -13.51 12.60
N ASP A 173 14.25 -13.55 11.47
CA ASP A 173 13.02 -14.35 11.31
C ASP A 173 13.16 -15.82 11.77
N SER A 174 14.36 -16.41 11.63
CA SER A 174 14.62 -17.81 11.97
C SER A 174 14.53 -18.13 13.47
N LEU A 175 14.50 -17.15 14.37
CA LEU A 175 14.61 -17.37 15.81
C LEU A 175 13.28 -17.32 16.58
N GLY A 176 12.14 -17.09 15.91
CA GLY A 176 10.82 -16.99 16.57
C GLY A 176 10.71 -15.86 17.58
N ASP A 177 9.53 -15.71 18.21
CA ASP A 177 9.24 -14.60 19.14
C ASP A 177 10.07 -14.60 20.42
N GLY A 178 10.71 -15.73 20.76
CA GLY A 178 11.61 -15.86 21.91
C GLY A 178 13.07 -15.50 21.60
N SER A 179 13.37 -14.87 20.46
CA SER A 179 14.75 -14.63 20.03
C SER A 179 15.50 -13.71 21.01
N ARG A 180 16.73 -14.10 21.36
CA ARG A 180 17.66 -13.23 22.09
C ARG A 180 17.85 -11.92 21.30
N MET A 181 17.88 -10.80 22.02
CA MET A 181 18.20 -9.47 21.49
C MET A 181 19.33 -9.54 20.46
N ALA A 182 19.11 -9.03 19.24
CA ALA A 182 20.13 -9.07 18.20
C ALA A 182 21.40 -8.32 18.65
N ASP A 183 22.56 -8.97 18.52
CA ASP A 183 23.85 -8.33 18.69
C ASP A 183 24.32 -7.67 17.39
N ALA A 184 25.41 -6.93 17.44
CA ALA A 184 25.90 -6.17 16.29
C ALA A 184 26.22 -7.08 15.08
N THR A 185 26.79 -8.27 15.33
CA THR A 185 27.11 -9.26 14.29
C THR A 185 25.85 -9.85 13.64
N THR A 186 24.84 -10.18 14.45
CA THR A 186 23.54 -10.65 13.95
C THR A 186 22.87 -9.57 13.13
N MET A 187 22.88 -8.32 13.60
CA MET A 187 22.35 -7.17 12.86
C MET A 187 23.08 -6.94 11.54
N LEU A 188 24.42 -7.03 11.51
CA LEU A 188 25.21 -6.90 10.29
C LEU A 188 24.82 -7.96 9.23
N SER A 189 24.44 -9.16 9.66
CA SER A 189 24.00 -10.25 8.77
C SER A 189 22.62 -10.03 8.13
N ILE A 190 21.84 -9.06 8.60
CA ILE A 190 20.54 -8.69 8.04
C ILE A 190 20.78 -7.74 6.86
N CYS A 191 20.95 -8.31 5.67
CA CYS A 191 21.24 -7.54 4.45
C CYS A 191 20.03 -6.87 3.79
N ASP A 192 18.83 -6.99 4.38
CA ASP A 192 17.63 -6.35 3.86
C ASP A 192 17.74 -4.81 3.99
N PRO A 193 17.55 -4.04 2.90
CA PRO A 193 17.48 -2.58 2.97
C PRO A 193 16.10 -2.12 3.48
N VAL A 194 16.03 -0.88 3.96
CA VAL A 194 14.74 -0.21 4.19
C VAL A 194 14.28 0.39 2.86
N GLN A 195 13.18 -0.11 2.31
CA GLN A 195 12.60 0.47 1.10
C GLN A 195 11.77 1.70 1.46
N LEU A 196 12.11 2.84 0.86
CA LEU A 196 11.44 4.12 0.99
C LEU A 196 10.73 4.44 -0.33
N VAL A 197 9.43 4.67 -0.28
CA VAL A 197 8.62 5.07 -1.44
C VAL A 197 7.99 6.42 -1.16
N LEU A 198 8.33 7.43 -1.97
CA LEU A 198 7.74 8.76 -1.89
C LEU A 198 6.59 8.86 -2.89
N LEU A 199 5.40 9.19 -2.39
CA LEU A 199 4.23 9.45 -3.20
C LEU A 199 3.88 10.94 -3.17
N LYS A 200 3.39 11.47 -4.30
CA LYS A 200 2.69 12.75 -4.37
C LYS A 200 1.20 12.45 -4.51
N THR A 201 0.37 13.15 -3.75
CA THR A 201 -1.09 13.18 -3.93
C THR A 201 -1.47 14.60 -4.35
N ASP A 202 -2.07 14.75 -5.52
CA ASP A 202 -2.48 16.07 -6.01
C ASP A 202 -3.80 16.55 -5.37
N THR A 203 -4.25 17.75 -5.73
CA THR A 203 -5.49 18.34 -5.23
C THR A 203 -6.76 17.62 -5.70
N SER A 204 -6.67 16.77 -6.72
CA SER A 204 -7.76 15.92 -7.20
C SER A 204 -7.87 14.59 -6.44
N GLY A 205 -6.84 14.26 -5.64
CA GLY A 205 -6.67 13.01 -4.92
C GLY A 205 -5.95 11.93 -5.72
N GLU A 206 -5.42 12.25 -6.90
CA GLU A 206 -4.60 11.33 -7.69
C GLU A 206 -3.22 11.18 -7.09
N THR A 207 -2.78 9.93 -6.94
CA THR A 207 -1.47 9.59 -6.42
C THR A 207 -0.48 9.35 -7.55
N SER A 208 0.78 9.74 -7.39
CA SER A 208 1.87 9.38 -8.28
C SER A 208 3.10 8.96 -7.49
N LEU A 209 3.89 8.07 -8.08
CA LEU A 209 5.16 7.62 -7.51
C LEU A 209 6.24 8.63 -7.89
N VAL A 210 6.86 9.25 -6.89
CA VAL A 210 7.92 10.25 -7.06
C VAL A 210 9.29 9.58 -7.02
N SER A 211 9.52 8.70 -6.04
CA SER A 211 10.80 8.02 -5.84
C SER A 211 10.63 6.66 -5.17
N SER A 212 11.51 5.71 -5.49
CA SER A 212 11.64 4.41 -4.84
C SER A 212 13.12 4.17 -4.49
N HIS A 213 13.47 4.29 -3.21
CA HIS A 213 14.86 4.24 -2.73
C HIS A 213 15.09 3.08 -1.77
N PHE A 214 16.27 2.46 -1.83
CA PHE A 214 16.68 1.38 -0.93
C PHE A 214 17.77 1.88 0.02
N LEU A 215 17.38 2.18 1.26
CA LEU A 215 18.28 2.72 2.28
C LEU A 215 19.08 1.60 2.97
N GLU A 216 20.41 1.69 2.89
CA GLU A 216 21.33 0.88 3.67
C GLU A 216 21.50 1.46 5.08
N TRP A 217 21.00 0.75 6.09
CA TRP A 217 20.90 1.23 7.46
C TRP A 217 22.05 0.75 8.37
N ARG A 218 22.79 -0.29 7.99
CA ARG A 218 23.80 -0.95 8.85
C ARG A 218 25.03 -0.08 9.14
N SER A 219 25.17 1.07 8.48
CA SER A 219 26.18 2.08 8.81
C SER A 219 26.09 2.55 10.28
N VAL A 220 24.89 2.55 10.88
CA VAL A 220 24.69 2.92 12.28
C VAL A 220 25.40 1.97 13.27
N LEU A 221 25.65 0.72 12.88
CA LEU A 221 26.33 -0.29 13.71
C LEU A 221 27.79 0.07 14.05
N GLY A 222 28.38 1.00 13.28
CA GLY A 222 29.75 1.48 13.46
C GLY A 222 29.88 2.72 14.35
N THR A 223 28.77 3.27 14.83
CA THR A 223 28.76 4.56 15.55
C THR A 223 28.75 4.38 17.07
N GLU A 224 29.69 5.01 17.77
CA GLU A 224 29.81 4.91 19.24
C GLU A 224 28.57 5.38 19.99
N LYS A 225 27.89 6.41 19.47
CA LYS A 225 26.65 6.96 20.04
C LYS A 225 25.40 6.15 19.64
N GLY A 226 25.55 5.08 18.86
CA GLY A 226 24.45 4.31 18.28
C GLY A 226 23.53 5.13 17.39
N ALA A 227 23.98 6.28 16.90
CA ALA A 227 23.20 7.19 16.08
C ALA A 227 24.05 7.76 14.93
N THR A 228 23.45 7.87 13.76
CA THR A 228 24.07 8.47 12.56
C THR A 228 23.06 9.33 11.81
N SER A 229 23.55 10.36 11.12
CA SER A 229 22.74 11.19 10.22
C SER A 229 23.18 10.95 8.78
N LEU A 230 22.21 10.71 7.91
CA LEU A 230 22.38 10.38 6.50
C LEU A 230 21.66 11.44 5.66
N VAL A 231 22.29 11.78 4.55
CA VAL A 231 21.68 12.60 3.50
C VAL A 231 21.32 11.64 2.37
N VAL A 232 20.02 11.41 2.17
CA VAL A 232 19.50 10.43 1.21
C VAL A 232 19.05 11.19 -0.02
N GLU A 233 19.78 11.03 -1.12
CA GLU A 233 19.36 11.54 -2.43
C GLU A 233 18.25 10.65 -3.01
N LEU A 234 17.11 11.26 -3.32
CA LEU A 234 15.99 10.62 -3.98
C LEU A 234 16.07 10.88 -5.47
N LEU A 235 16.19 9.80 -6.25
CA LEU A 235 16.09 9.87 -7.70
C LEU A 235 14.64 9.65 -8.14
N GLY A 236 14.30 10.18 -9.31
CA GLY A 236 13.00 9.96 -9.93
C GLY A 236 12.76 8.51 -10.29
N VAL A 237 11.65 8.24 -10.98
CA VAL A 237 11.31 6.91 -11.48
C VAL A 237 11.11 6.94 -13.00
N GLY A 238 11.14 5.77 -13.63
CA GLY A 238 10.95 5.69 -15.08
C GLY A 238 11.99 6.53 -15.82
N ALA A 239 11.58 7.27 -16.86
CA ALA A 239 12.53 8.03 -17.69
C ALA A 239 13.41 9.03 -16.91
N GLU A 240 12.96 9.43 -15.72
CA GLU A 240 13.63 10.39 -14.83
C GLU A 240 14.44 9.70 -13.71
N CYS A 241 14.68 8.38 -13.80
CA CYS A 241 15.37 7.62 -12.74
C CYS A 241 16.84 8.01 -12.48
N LYS A 242 17.40 8.90 -13.30
CA LYS A 242 18.75 9.47 -13.13
C LYS A 242 18.71 10.95 -12.71
N VAL A 243 17.53 11.53 -12.59
CA VAL A 243 17.31 12.91 -12.18
C VAL A 243 17.05 12.92 -10.68
N SER A 244 17.76 13.78 -9.97
CA SER A 244 17.54 14.00 -8.54
C SER A 244 16.24 14.78 -8.36
N VAL A 245 15.31 14.24 -7.57
CA VAL A 245 14.02 14.87 -7.29
C VAL A 245 14.08 15.64 -5.97
N GLY A 246 14.95 15.23 -5.05
CA GLY A 246 15.12 15.89 -3.78
C GLY A 246 16.00 15.08 -2.83
N ILE A 247 16.20 15.62 -1.64
CA ILE A 247 17.09 15.05 -0.63
C ILE A 247 16.32 14.94 0.69
N LEU A 248 16.46 13.81 1.38
CA LEU A 248 15.96 13.62 2.74
C LEU A 248 17.12 13.63 3.75
N ASN A 249 16.96 14.42 4.81
CA ASN A 249 17.81 14.33 5.99
C ASN A 249 17.24 13.28 6.95
N VAL A 250 17.92 12.14 7.03
CA VAL A 250 17.48 10.99 7.84
C VAL A 250 18.42 10.82 9.01
N LYS A 251 17.89 10.62 10.21
CA LYS A 251 18.66 10.21 11.39
C LYS A 251 18.28 8.79 11.76
N LEU A 252 19.28 7.92 11.90
CA LEU A 252 19.13 6.56 12.37
C LEU A 252 19.66 6.47 13.81
N GLU A 253 18.92 5.80 14.68
CA GLU A 253 19.30 5.62 16.09
C GLU A 253 18.94 4.22 16.57
N LEU A 254 19.86 3.54 17.23
CA LEU A 254 19.66 2.18 17.77
C LEU A 254 19.15 2.23 19.20
N TYR A 255 18.12 1.44 19.47
CA TYR A 255 17.56 1.29 20.81
C TYR A 255 17.28 -0.17 21.16
N PRO A 256 17.75 -0.68 22.31
CA PRO A 256 18.75 -0.06 23.19
C PRO A 256 20.11 0.08 22.48
N LEU A 257 21.07 0.78 23.09
CA LEU A 257 22.43 0.91 22.57
C LEU A 257 23.16 -0.44 22.48
N LEU A 258 24.09 -0.55 21.52
CA LEU A 258 24.98 -1.69 21.41
C LEU A 258 26.05 -1.64 22.51
N ASN A 259 26.30 -2.76 23.18
CA ASN A 259 27.37 -2.85 24.17
C ASN A 259 28.76 -2.73 23.53
N LYS A 260 28.87 -3.13 22.26
CA LYS A 260 30.09 -3.08 21.46
C LYS A 260 29.71 -2.77 20.02
N THR A 261 30.26 -1.70 19.48
CA THR A 261 30.12 -1.32 18.07
C THR A 261 31.05 -2.14 17.18
N LEU A 262 30.72 -2.22 15.91
CA LEU A 262 31.61 -2.80 14.90
C LEU A 262 32.56 -1.73 14.38
N SER A 263 33.77 -2.11 13.94
CA SER A 263 34.62 -1.15 13.25
C SER A 263 34.04 -0.83 11.87
N GLN A 264 34.24 0.40 11.40
CA GLN A 264 33.78 0.83 10.09
C GLN A 264 34.39 -0.01 8.96
N GLU A 265 35.61 -0.48 9.14
CA GLU A 265 36.30 -1.38 8.21
C GLU A 265 35.56 -2.72 8.05
N VAL A 266 35.09 -3.33 9.14
CA VAL A 266 34.32 -4.59 9.10
C VAL A 266 33.01 -4.40 8.34
N ILE A 267 32.30 -3.29 8.60
CA ILE A 267 31.04 -2.96 7.93
C ILE A 267 31.27 -2.75 6.42
N ASN A 268 32.27 -1.94 6.05
CA ASN A 268 32.58 -1.66 4.64
C ASN A 268 33.06 -2.92 3.89
N THR A 269 33.83 -3.78 4.57
CA THR A 269 34.25 -5.08 4.02
C THR A 269 33.04 -5.96 3.74
N GLN A 270 32.09 -6.03 4.68
CA GLN A 270 30.84 -6.79 4.49
C GLN A 270 30.04 -6.26 3.29
N PHE A 271 29.86 -4.94 3.16
CA PHE A 271 29.16 -4.35 2.03
C PHE A 271 29.82 -4.66 0.69
N THR A 272 31.16 -4.60 0.66
CA THR A 272 31.93 -4.91 -0.55
C THR A 272 31.74 -6.37 -0.97
N LEU A 273 31.81 -7.31 -0.02
CA LEU A 273 31.60 -8.74 -0.26
C LEU A 273 30.17 -9.03 -0.76
N GLU A 274 29.15 -8.43 -0.14
CA GLU A 274 27.75 -8.60 -0.53
C GLU A 274 27.48 -8.06 -1.94
N ARG A 275 28.05 -6.88 -2.27
CA ARG A 275 27.93 -6.28 -3.60
C ARG A 275 28.62 -7.12 -4.66
N GLN A 276 29.84 -7.61 -4.40
CA GLN A 276 30.57 -8.48 -5.33
C GLN A 276 29.82 -9.79 -5.57
N LYS A 277 29.33 -10.43 -4.51
CA LYS A 277 28.55 -11.67 -4.59
C LYS A 277 27.25 -11.48 -5.37
N THR A 278 26.57 -10.35 -5.16
CA THR A 278 25.35 -9.99 -5.91
C THR A 278 25.67 -9.82 -7.40
N ALA A 279 26.67 -9.00 -7.73
CA ALA A 279 27.06 -8.74 -9.12
C ALA A 279 27.52 -10.01 -9.85
N GLU A 280 28.23 -10.90 -9.15
CA GLU A 280 28.65 -12.18 -9.71
C GLU A 280 27.46 -13.08 -10.06
N LYS A 281 26.50 -13.23 -9.15
CA LYS A 281 25.27 -14.01 -9.38
C LYS A 281 24.45 -13.46 -10.53
N GLU A 282 24.23 -12.15 -10.57
CA GLU A 282 23.50 -11.48 -11.67
C GLU A 282 24.20 -11.69 -13.01
N ARG A 283 25.54 -11.57 -13.05
CA ARG A 283 26.34 -11.83 -14.25
C ARG A 283 26.22 -13.27 -14.72
N LEU A 284 26.35 -14.25 -13.80
CA LEU A 284 26.23 -15.67 -14.12
C LEU A 284 24.83 -16.01 -14.66
N PHE A 285 23.78 -15.49 -14.02
CA PHE A 285 22.41 -15.67 -14.48
C PHE A 285 22.18 -15.04 -15.86
N LEU A 286 22.73 -13.86 -16.13
CA LEU A 286 22.63 -13.22 -17.45
C LEU A 286 23.31 -14.05 -18.55
N VAL A 287 24.50 -14.61 -18.28
CA VAL A 287 25.20 -15.50 -19.22
C VAL A 287 24.39 -16.75 -19.48
N TYR A 288 23.86 -17.38 -18.42
CA TYR A 288 22.97 -18.53 -18.50
C TYR A 288 21.73 -18.23 -19.34
N ALA A 289 21.01 -17.14 -19.05
CA ALA A 289 19.80 -16.73 -19.76
C ALA A 289 20.07 -16.50 -21.25
N LYS A 290 21.21 -15.87 -21.60
CA LYS A 290 21.62 -15.68 -23.01
C LYS A 290 21.90 -17.00 -23.74
N GLN A 291 22.48 -17.99 -23.05
CA GLN A 291 22.71 -19.31 -23.61
C GLN A 291 21.39 -20.05 -23.80
N TRP A 292 20.56 -20.10 -22.75
CA TRP A 292 19.24 -20.71 -22.76
C TRP A 292 18.34 -20.12 -23.87
N TRP A 293 18.38 -18.80 -24.07
CA TRP A 293 17.62 -18.13 -25.12
C TRP A 293 18.07 -18.55 -26.52
N ARG A 294 19.39 -18.63 -26.76
CA ARG A 294 19.93 -19.11 -28.04
C ARG A 294 19.47 -20.53 -28.36
N GLU A 295 19.48 -21.41 -27.37
CA GLU A 295 18.98 -22.77 -27.54
C GLU A 295 17.47 -22.82 -27.81
N TYR A 296 16.68 -21.98 -27.14
CA TYR A 296 15.24 -21.90 -27.38
C TYR A 296 14.93 -21.48 -28.83
N LEU A 297 15.67 -20.51 -29.36
CA LEU A 297 15.53 -20.05 -30.75
C LEU A 297 15.97 -21.11 -31.78
N GLN A 298 16.87 -22.03 -31.42
CA GLN A 298 17.32 -23.11 -32.30
C GLN A 298 16.26 -24.22 -32.48
N ILE A 299 15.26 -24.30 -31.60
CA ILE A 299 14.22 -25.34 -31.70
C ILE A 299 13.40 -25.18 -32.98
N ARG A 300 12.87 -23.96 -33.24
CA ARG A 300 12.08 -23.63 -34.44
C ARG A 300 12.25 -22.17 -34.83
N PRO A 301 12.31 -21.82 -36.13
CA PRO A 301 12.41 -20.42 -36.58
C PRO A 301 11.28 -19.51 -36.08
N SER A 302 10.06 -20.04 -35.92
CA SER A 302 8.89 -19.30 -35.43
C SER A 302 9.03 -18.82 -33.98
N HIS A 303 10.00 -19.35 -33.20
CA HIS A 303 10.23 -18.93 -31.83
C HIS A 303 10.75 -17.49 -31.73
N ASN A 304 11.33 -16.94 -32.81
CA ASN A 304 11.80 -15.55 -32.85
C ASN A 304 10.67 -14.51 -32.70
N SER A 305 9.43 -14.86 -33.03
CA SER A 305 8.26 -13.98 -32.89
C SER A 305 7.44 -14.24 -31.63
N ARG A 306 7.79 -15.24 -30.81
CA ARG A 306 7.06 -15.57 -29.58
C ARG A 306 7.42 -14.60 -28.46
N LEU A 307 6.42 -14.21 -27.68
CA LEU A 307 6.60 -13.30 -26.55
C LEU A 307 7.13 -14.08 -25.33
N VAL A 308 8.45 -14.10 -25.17
CA VAL A 308 9.14 -14.75 -24.04
C VAL A 308 9.86 -13.69 -23.22
N LYS A 309 9.35 -13.42 -22.01
CA LYS A 309 9.83 -12.31 -21.16
C LYS A 309 10.72 -12.81 -20.04
N ILE A 310 12.04 -12.85 -20.24
CA ILE A 310 12.99 -13.33 -19.22
C ILE A 310 13.31 -12.23 -18.19
N PHE A 311 13.49 -11.00 -18.64
CA PHE A 311 13.86 -9.84 -17.82
C PHE A 311 12.86 -8.70 -18.00
N ALA A 312 12.62 -7.94 -16.93
CA ALA A 312 11.85 -6.70 -16.92
C ALA A 312 12.58 -5.61 -16.14
N GLN A 313 12.33 -4.35 -16.47
CA GLN A 313 12.90 -3.20 -15.79
C GLN A 313 11.99 -2.71 -14.67
N ASP A 314 12.55 -2.49 -13.49
CA ASP A 314 11.80 -1.92 -12.37
C ASP A 314 11.60 -0.40 -12.52
N GLU A 315 10.91 0.22 -11.55
CA GLU A 315 10.70 1.67 -11.52
C GLU A 315 12.00 2.48 -11.48
N ASN A 316 13.11 1.86 -11.07
CA ASN A 316 14.45 2.44 -11.02
C ASN A 316 15.32 2.03 -12.23
N TRP A 317 14.71 1.44 -13.27
CA TRP A 317 15.37 0.93 -14.48
C TRP A 317 16.36 -0.22 -14.27
N VAL A 318 16.31 -0.88 -13.12
CA VAL A 318 17.14 -2.06 -12.86
C VAL A 318 16.53 -3.25 -13.60
N ASN A 319 17.34 -3.90 -14.46
CA ASN A 319 16.93 -5.12 -15.14
C ASN A 319 16.90 -6.29 -14.15
N ARG A 320 15.73 -6.90 -13.97
CA ARG A 320 15.53 -8.03 -13.05
C ARG A 320 14.90 -9.22 -13.77
N PRO A 321 15.22 -10.47 -13.38
CA PRO A 321 14.50 -11.64 -13.85
C PRO A 321 13.01 -11.52 -13.47
N VAL A 322 12.10 -11.85 -14.39
CA VAL A 322 10.64 -11.72 -14.13
C VAL A 322 10.17 -12.55 -12.92
N CYS A 323 10.80 -13.68 -12.66
CA CYS A 323 10.52 -14.53 -11.51
C CYS A 323 10.74 -13.83 -10.16
N SER A 324 11.52 -12.74 -10.11
CA SER A 324 11.77 -11.99 -8.88
C SER A 324 10.58 -11.12 -8.43
N TYR A 325 9.63 -10.83 -9.33
CA TYR A 325 8.41 -10.04 -9.06
C TYR A 325 7.26 -10.87 -8.50
N ILE A 326 7.42 -12.19 -8.37
CA ILE A 326 6.39 -13.10 -7.87
C ILE A 326 6.93 -13.81 -6.64
N ARG A 327 6.13 -13.90 -5.58
CA ARG A 327 6.35 -14.78 -4.42
C ARG A 327 5.01 -15.13 -3.79
N PRO A 328 4.87 -16.28 -3.11
CA PRO A 328 3.67 -16.58 -2.35
C PRO A 328 3.39 -15.46 -1.33
N LEU A 329 2.27 -14.76 -1.49
CA LEU A 329 1.83 -13.64 -0.66
C LEU A 329 0.56 -14.03 0.09
N ARG A 330 0.68 -14.20 1.41
CA ARG A 330 -0.49 -14.48 2.26
C ARG A 330 -1.16 -13.17 2.66
N ALA A 331 -2.44 -13.02 2.33
CA ALA A 331 -3.22 -11.83 2.65
C ALA A 331 -3.69 -11.75 4.13
N GLY A 332 -3.28 -12.69 4.98
CA GLY A 332 -3.71 -12.76 6.38
C GLY A 332 -5.23 -12.93 6.48
N ARG A 333 -5.87 -12.07 7.28
CA ARG A 333 -7.34 -12.01 7.45
C ARG A 333 -8.02 -10.96 6.57
N LEU A 334 -7.32 -10.44 5.56
CA LEU A 334 -7.82 -9.35 4.74
C LEU A 334 -8.53 -9.82 3.47
N LEU A 335 -8.21 -11.03 2.99
CA LEU A 335 -8.84 -11.66 1.83
C LEU A 335 -9.08 -13.14 2.16
N ASP A 336 -10.34 -13.55 2.12
CA ASP A 336 -10.78 -14.88 2.54
C ASP A 336 -10.68 -15.93 1.43
N THR A 337 -10.75 -15.50 0.17
CA THR A 337 -10.77 -16.42 -0.98
C THR A 337 -9.91 -15.95 -2.15
N PRO A 338 -9.43 -16.88 -3.01
CA PRO A 338 -8.75 -16.54 -4.27
C PRO A 338 -9.57 -15.63 -5.20
N ARG A 339 -10.90 -15.76 -5.19
CA ARG A 339 -11.78 -14.92 -6.03
C ARG A 339 -11.87 -13.49 -5.50
N GLN A 340 -11.95 -13.34 -4.18
CA GLN A 340 -11.86 -12.03 -3.53
C GLN A 340 -10.49 -11.38 -3.77
N ALA A 341 -9.41 -12.16 -3.82
CA ALA A 341 -8.10 -11.66 -4.22
C ALA A 341 -8.06 -11.16 -5.67
N ALA A 342 -8.67 -11.88 -6.61
CA ALA A 342 -8.83 -11.40 -7.99
C ALA A 342 -9.65 -10.10 -8.06
N ARG A 343 -10.70 -9.98 -7.24
CA ARG A 343 -11.49 -8.75 -7.13
C ARG A 343 -10.68 -7.60 -6.53
N PHE A 344 -9.90 -7.84 -5.47
CA PHE A 344 -8.98 -6.85 -4.89
C PHE A 344 -8.00 -6.31 -5.93
N VAL A 345 -7.36 -7.19 -6.70
CA VAL A 345 -6.39 -6.76 -7.72
C VAL A 345 -7.08 -5.94 -8.81
N ASN A 346 -8.27 -6.33 -9.26
CA ASN A 346 -9.06 -5.59 -10.25
C ASN A 346 -9.42 -4.16 -9.79
N VAL A 347 -9.65 -3.95 -8.49
CA VAL A 347 -10.00 -2.60 -8.00
C VAL A 347 -8.79 -1.70 -7.76
N LEU A 348 -7.56 -2.18 -7.96
CA LEU A 348 -6.39 -1.32 -8.11
C LEU A 348 -6.48 -0.62 -9.47
N GLY A 349 -6.02 0.62 -9.54
CA GLY A 349 -6.12 1.41 -10.77
C GLY A 349 -5.25 0.86 -11.89
N TYR A 350 -5.79 0.75 -13.10
CA TYR A 350 -4.97 0.45 -14.27
C TYR A 350 -4.35 1.74 -14.83
N GLU A 351 -3.02 1.81 -14.85
CA GLU A 351 -2.26 2.95 -15.37
C GLU A 351 -0.96 2.45 -16.01
N ARG A 352 -0.75 2.82 -17.28
CA ARG A 352 0.52 2.54 -17.96
C ARG A 352 1.57 3.58 -17.60
N ALA A 353 2.83 3.16 -17.60
CA ALA A 353 3.94 4.10 -17.47
C ALA A 353 3.89 5.17 -18.58
N PRO A 354 4.05 6.46 -18.24
CA PRO A 354 4.08 7.52 -19.23
C PRO A 354 5.36 7.44 -20.07
N THR A 355 5.23 7.54 -21.39
CA THR A 355 6.38 7.71 -22.29
C THR A 355 6.53 9.19 -22.66
N VAL A 356 7.69 9.78 -22.40
CA VAL A 356 8.00 11.15 -22.86
C VAL A 356 8.05 11.17 -24.39
N GLY A 357 7.35 12.13 -25.02
CA GLY A 357 7.41 12.37 -26.46
C GLY A 357 6.56 11.44 -27.33
N GLY A 358 5.56 10.75 -26.76
CA GLY A 358 4.62 9.93 -27.54
C GLY A 358 5.26 8.69 -28.20
N GLY A 359 6.46 8.32 -27.77
CA GLY A 359 7.15 7.11 -28.20
C GLY A 359 6.38 5.84 -27.84
N GLY A 360 6.79 4.71 -28.45
CA GLY A 360 6.19 3.40 -28.22
C GLY A 360 6.12 3.00 -26.73
N LYS A 361 5.35 1.95 -26.46
CA LYS A 361 5.11 1.43 -25.11
C LYS A 361 6.43 1.28 -24.34
N GLN A 362 6.61 2.05 -23.28
CA GLN A 362 7.69 1.84 -22.33
C GLN A 362 7.17 0.95 -21.20
N GLU A 363 7.75 -0.24 -21.10
CA GLU A 363 7.33 -1.24 -20.13
C GLU A 363 8.13 -1.05 -18.83
N GLN A 364 7.42 -0.86 -17.71
CA GLN A 364 8.01 -0.69 -16.38
C GLN A 364 7.22 -1.55 -15.39
N TRP A 365 7.92 -2.44 -14.69
CA TRP A 365 7.32 -3.37 -13.71
C TRP A 365 7.64 -2.88 -12.32
N CYS A 366 6.66 -2.41 -11.56
CA CYS A 366 6.94 -1.86 -10.25
C CYS A 366 7.30 -2.96 -9.25
N THR A 367 8.20 -2.67 -8.32
CA THR A 367 8.32 -3.47 -7.10
C THR A 367 6.98 -3.49 -6.35
N LEU A 368 6.72 -4.57 -5.61
CA LEU A 368 5.42 -4.76 -4.98
C LEU A 368 5.04 -3.60 -4.06
N LEU A 369 5.98 -3.06 -3.27
CA LEU A 369 5.68 -1.91 -2.41
C LEU A 369 5.28 -0.67 -3.21
N ALA A 370 6.03 -0.35 -4.27
CA ALA A 370 5.75 0.79 -5.12
C ALA A 370 4.36 0.68 -5.77
N PHE A 371 4.01 -0.51 -6.29
CA PHE A 371 2.70 -0.78 -6.84
C PHE A 371 1.57 -0.63 -5.81
N LEU A 372 1.69 -1.28 -4.65
CA LEU A 372 0.68 -1.23 -3.58
C LEU A 372 0.48 0.19 -3.04
N CYS A 373 1.58 0.92 -2.81
CA CYS A 373 1.52 2.29 -2.29
C CYS A 373 0.93 3.27 -3.32
N ARG A 374 1.24 3.08 -4.62
CA ARG A 374 0.66 3.88 -5.70
C ARG A 374 -0.82 3.54 -5.94
N ASN A 375 -1.25 2.30 -5.61
CA ASN A 375 -2.60 1.77 -5.83
C ASN A 375 -3.01 1.76 -7.33
N LYS A 376 -2.03 1.81 -8.23
CA LYS A 376 -2.24 1.70 -9.67
C LYS A 376 -0.98 1.26 -10.43
N GLY A 377 -1.15 0.64 -11.58
CA GLY A 377 -0.05 0.12 -12.40
C GLY A 377 -0.50 -0.61 -13.67
N ASP A 378 0.46 -1.18 -14.38
CA ASP A 378 0.17 -1.83 -15.67
C ASP A 378 -0.35 -3.26 -15.45
N CYS A 379 -0.71 -3.93 -16.55
CA CYS A 379 -1.25 -5.28 -16.53
C CYS A 379 -0.30 -6.29 -15.86
N GLU A 380 1.00 -6.13 -16.06
CA GLU A 380 2.05 -6.96 -15.49
C GLU A 380 2.11 -6.83 -13.96
N ASP A 381 2.02 -5.60 -13.43
CA ASP A 381 1.97 -5.35 -11.98
C ASP A 381 0.77 -6.07 -11.33
N HIS A 382 -0.41 -5.96 -11.96
CA HIS A 382 -1.62 -6.63 -11.53
C HIS A 382 -1.47 -8.16 -11.58
N CYS A 383 -0.89 -8.70 -12.65
CA CYS A 383 -0.67 -10.15 -12.79
C CYS A 383 0.32 -10.67 -11.75
N ASN A 384 1.41 -9.94 -11.48
CA ASN A 384 2.41 -10.32 -10.49
C ASN A 384 1.81 -10.38 -9.08
N LEU A 385 1.00 -9.38 -8.71
CA LEU A 385 0.27 -9.39 -7.43
C LEU A 385 -0.75 -10.53 -7.36
N LEU A 386 -1.57 -10.71 -8.40
CA LEU A 386 -2.58 -11.76 -8.42
C LEU A 386 -1.93 -13.15 -8.31
N CYS A 387 -0.92 -13.44 -9.13
CA CYS A 387 -0.19 -14.71 -9.09
C CYS A 387 0.41 -14.95 -7.69
N SER A 388 1.01 -13.92 -7.10
CA SER A 388 1.56 -13.97 -5.74
C SER A 388 0.50 -14.31 -4.69
N LEU A 389 -0.70 -13.71 -4.77
CA LEU A 389 -1.82 -14.00 -3.88
C LEU A 389 -2.35 -15.43 -4.07
N LEU A 390 -2.54 -15.89 -5.31
CA LEU A 390 -3.01 -17.25 -5.60
C LEU A 390 -2.02 -18.31 -5.09
N LEU A 391 -0.71 -18.09 -5.27
CA LEU A 391 0.35 -18.91 -4.66
C LEU A 391 0.28 -18.88 -3.13
N GLY A 392 -0.07 -17.73 -2.54
CA GLY A 392 -0.28 -17.58 -1.10
C GLY A 392 -1.44 -18.43 -0.55
N PHE A 393 -2.49 -18.62 -1.36
CA PHE A 393 -3.60 -19.56 -1.09
C PHE A 393 -3.25 -21.03 -1.38
N GLY A 394 -2.03 -21.31 -1.88
CA GLY A 394 -1.58 -22.66 -2.18
C GLY A 394 -2.00 -23.19 -3.55
N LEU A 395 -2.47 -22.33 -4.46
CA LEU A 395 -2.76 -22.71 -5.84
C LEU A 395 -1.46 -22.75 -6.65
N ASP A 396 -1.35 -23.68 -7.60
CA ASP A 396 -0.24 -23.71 -8.55
C ASP A 396 -0.47 -22.66 -9.65
N ALA A 397 -0.01 -21.42 -9.39
CA ALA A 397 -0.26 -20.27 -10.24
C ALA A 397 0.99 -19.82 -11.01
N TYR A 398 0.76 -19.31 -12.22
CA TYR A 398 1.78 -18.78 -13.12
C TYR A 398 1.28 -17.52 -13.81
N VAL A 399 2.17 -16.56 -14.03
CA VAL A 399 1.95 -15.47 -14.97
C VAL A 399 2.18 -15.99 -16.39
N CYS A 400 1.25 -15.74 -17.28
CA CYS A 400 1.29 -16.08 -18.70
C CYS A 400 1.59 -14.83 -19.52
N VAL A 401 2.53 -14.94 -20.46
CA VAL A 401 2.87 -13.86 -21.40
C VAL A 401 2.54 -14.32 -22.81
N GLY A 402 1.79 -13.49 -23.53
CA GLY A 402 1.31 -13.85 -24.85
C GLY A 402 0.53 -12.72 -25.51
N THR A 403 -0.49 -13.06 -26.29
CA THR A 403 -1.33 -12.08 -26.97
C THR A 403 -2.81 -12.28 -26.71
N LYS A 404 -3.59 -11.19 -26.83
CA LYS A 404 -5.05 -11.20 -26.86
C LYS A 404 -5.60 -10.59 -28.14
N GLY A 405 -6.79 -11.00 -28.53
CA GLY A 405 -7.52 -10.42 -29.67
C GLY A 405 -6.70 -10.39 -30.97
N ARG A 406 -6.50 -9.19 -31.55
CA ARG A 406 -5.76 -9.00 -32.81
C ARG A 406 -4.23 -8.95 -32.60
N GLY A 407 -3.68 -9.89 -31.84
CA GLY A 407 -2.22 -9.99 -31.60
C GLY A 407 -1.65 -8.94 -30.64
N GLN A 408 -2.48 -8.30 -29.81
CA GLN A 408 -1.99 -7.34 -28.82
C GLN A 408 -1.28 -8.10 -27.69
N ALA A 409 -0.01 -7.79 -27.43
CA ALA A 409 0.71 -8.32 -26.28
C ALA A 409 -0.07 -8.07 -24.98
N HIS A 410 -0.24 -9.13 -24.18
CA HIS A 410 -1.02 -9.11 -22.96
C HIS A 410 -0.50 -10.18 -21.98
N THR A 411 -0.67 -9.89 -20.70
CA THR A 411 -0.24 -10.74 -19.60
C THR A 411 -1.48 -11.12 -18.78
N TRP A 412 -1.57 -12.37 -18.35
CA TRP A 412 -2.66 -12.84 -17.48
C TRP A 412 -2.12 -13.87 -16.49
N VAL A 413 -2.96 -14.39 -15.60
CA VAL A 413 -2.55 -15.43 -14.64
C VAL A 413 -3.27 -16.73 -14.97
N MET A 414 -2.59 -17.87 -14.89
CA MET A 414 -3.21 -19.19 -14.94
C MET A 414 -2.99 -19.93 -13.63
N THR A 415 -3.92 -20.82 -13.30
CA THR A 415 -3.76 -21.82 -12.25
C THR A 415 -3.96 -23.21 -12.81
N CYS A 416 -3.12 -24.15 -12.37
CA CYS A 416 -3.20 -25.57 -12.70
C CYS A 416 -3.89 -26.32 -11.55
N GLY A 417 -5.04 -26.93 -11.83
CA GLY A 417 -5.71 -27.83 -10.90
C GLY A 417 -4.96 -29.15 -10.74
N THR A 418 -5.18 -29.85 -9.62
CA THR A 418 -4.58 -31.16 -9.36
C THR A 418 -5.08 -32.26 -10.30
N ASP A 419 -6.24 -32.04 -10.91
CA ASP A 419 -6.84 -32.85 -11.98
C ASP A 419 -6.34 -32.46 -13.38
N GLY A 420 -5.42 -31.50 -13.47
CA GLY A 420 -4.94 -30.93 -14.74
C GLY A 420 -5.85 -29.83 -15.31
N ALA A 421 -6.95 -29.46 -14.64
CA ALA A 421 -7.83 -28.41 -15.13
C ALA A 421 -7.13 -27.05 -15.13
N ILE A 422 -7.12 -26.38 -16.27
CA ILE A 422 -6.51 -25.06 -16.42
C ILE A 422 -7.56 -23.98 -16.26
N THR A 423 -7.25 -22.99 -15.43
CA THR A 423 -8.11 -21.82 -15.23
C THR A 423 -7.31 -20.56 -15.45
N PHE A 424 -7.79 -19.69 -16.34
CA PHE A 424 -7.22 -18.38 -16.60
C PHE A 424 -7.93 -17.30 -15.78
N TRP A 425 -7.17 -16.33 -15.31
CA TRP A 425 -7.60 -15.21 -14.48
C TRP A 425 -7.16 -13.90 -15.14
N GLU A 426 -8.12 -13.04 -15.47
CA GLU A 426 -7.87 -11.71 -16.03
C GLU A 426 -7.72 -10.71 -14.88
N SER A 427 -6.50 -10.21 -14.67
CA SER A 427 -6.14 -9.38 -13.52
C SER A 427 -6.85 -8.03 -13.52
N LEU A 428 -7.10 -7.45 -14.70
CA LEU A 428 -7.74 -6.13 -14.85
C LEU A 428 -9.26 -6.14 -14.77
N THR A 429 -9.89 -7.33 -14.76
CA THR A 429 -11.36 -7.43 -14.72
C THR A 429 -11.87 -8.39 -13.64
N GLY A 430 -10.97 -9.16 -13.03
CA GLY A 430 -11.30 -10.19 -12.05
C GLY A 430 -12.00 -11.42 -12.63
N HIS A 431 -12.24 -11.46 -13.96
CA HIS A 431 -12.92 -12.60 -14.58
C HIS A 431 -12.02 -13.83 -14.61
N ARG A 432 -12.71 -14.97 -14.62
CA ARG A 432 -12.09 -16.29 -14.62
C ARG A 432 -12.67 -17.13 -15.74
N TYR A 433 -11.80 -17.80 -16.47
CA TYR A 433 -12.15 -18.62 -17.63
C TYR A 433 -11.60 -20.03 -17.43
N VAL A 434 -12.47 -21.03 -17.40
CA VAL A 434 -12.04 -22.44 -17.42
C VAL A 434 -11.60 -22.76 -18.86
N HIS A 435 -10.36 -23.16 -19.02
CA HIS A 435 -9.82 -23.54 -20.33
C HIS A 435 -10.30 -24.95 -20.68
N LYS A 436 -10.86 -25.10 -21.88
CA LYS A 436 -11.20 -26.38 -22.48
C LYS A 436 -10.31 -26.56 -23.71
N PRO A 437 -9.42 -27.57 -23.73
CA PRO A 437 -8.51 -27.77 -24.85
C PRO A 437 -9.29 -28.19 -26.10
N ILE A 438 -8.85 -27.69 -27.25
CA ILE A 438 -9.25 -28.17 -28.57
C ILE A 438 -8.25 -29.24 -28.99
N ASN A 439 -8.73 -30.43 -29.33
CA ASN A 439 -7.90 -31.44 -29.96
C ASN A 439 -8.06 -31.33 -31.48
N PRO A 440 -7.04 -30.85 -32.21
CA PRO A 440 -7.15 -30.68 -33.67
C PRO A 440 -7.29 -32.01 -34.41
N ASP A 441 -6.95 -33.14 -33.78
CA ASP A 441 -7.04 -34.49 -34.37
C ASP A 441 -8.40 -35.16 -34.12
N ASP A 442 -9.32 -34.52 -33.41
CA ASP A 442 -10.66 -35.05 -33.18
C ASP A 442 -11.46 -35.16 -34.49
N PRO A 443 -12.32 -36.18 -34.64
CA PRO A 443 -13.19 -36.30 -35.79
C PRO A 443 -14.08 -35.05 -35.99
N PRO A 444 -14.40 -34.64 -37.24
CA PRO A 444 -15.21 -33.44 -37.51
C PRO A 444 -16.60 -33.41 -36.86
N MET A 445 -17.15 -34.57 -36.47
CA MET A 445 -18.43 -34.68 -35.76
C MET A 445 -18.32 -34.33 -34.27
N VAL A 446 -17.12 -34.26 -33.70
CA VAL A 446 -16.90 -33.84 -32.32
C VAL A 446 -16.98 -32.32 -32.24
N GLU A 447 -17.99 -31.82 -31.54
CA GLU A 447 -18.15 -30.37 -31.34
C GLU A 447 -16.98 -29.83 -30.51
N GLN A 448 -16.17 -28.97 -31.15
CA GLN A 448 -15.04 -28.35 -30.49
C GLN A 448 -15.48 -27.21 -29.56
N PRO A 449 -14.90 -27.10 -28.36
CA PRO A 449 -15.27 -26.06 -27.42
C PRO A 449 -14.90 -24.67 -27.97
N LYS A 450 -15.82 -23.71 -27.86
CA LYS A 450 -15.52 -22.31 -28.19
C LYS A 450 -14.77 -21.64 -27.04
N PRO A 451 -13.59 -21.04 -27.26
CA PRO A 451 -12.89 -20.28 -26.23
C PRO A 451 -13.72 -19.10 -25.72
N LEU A 452 -13.93 -19.04 -24.41
CA LEU A 452 -14.63 -17.93 -23.74
C LEU A 452 -13.68 -16.80 -23.30
N TYR A 453 -12.38 -17.05 -23.37
CA TYR A 453 -11.32 -16.11 -23.01
C TYR A 453 -10.80 -15.34 -24.23
N PRO A 454 -10.21 -14.14 -24.04
CA PRO A 454 -9.74 -13.30 -25.14
C PRO A 454 -8.32 -13.64 -25.64
N TYR A 455 -7.61 -14.53 -24.95
CA TYR A 455 -6.21 -14.88 -25.22
C TYR A 455 -6.06 -15.71 -26.50
N LYS A 456 -5.00 -15.44 -27.26
CA LYS A 456 -4.74 -16.07 -28.57
C LYS A 456 -3.45 -16.85 -28.60
N THR A 457 -2.34 -16.27 -28.21
CA THR A 457 -1.05 -16.98 -28.16
C THR A 457 -0.43 -16.93 -26.77
N ILE A 458 0.42 -17.90 -26.44
CA ILE A 458 1.19 -17.98 -25.19
C ILE A 458 2.64 -18.36 -25.48
N GLY A 459 3.57 -17.47 -25.12
CA GLY A 459 5.00 -17.64 -25.36
C GLY A 459 5.75 -18.21 -24.15
N CYS A 460 5.44 -17.75 -22.94
CA CYS A 460 6.01 -18.31 -21.72
C CYS A 460 5.08 -18.21 -20.51
N VAL A 461 5.36 -19.04 -19.51
CA VAL A 461 4.73 -18.99 -18.19
C VAL A 461 5.79 -19.01 -17.11
N PHE A 462 5.56 -18.29 -16.01
CA PHE A 462 6.53 -18.24 -14.93
C PHE A 462 5.90 -17.95 -13.57
N ASN A 463 6.59 -18.36 -12.52
CA ASN A 463 6.33 -17.96 -11.15
C ASN A 463 7.67 -17.76 -10.42
N HIS A 464 7.63 -17.71 -9.09
CA HIS A 464 8.81 -17.52 -8.25
C HIS A 464 9.86 -18.66 -8.29
N LYS A 465 9.50 -19.85 -8.80
CA LYS A 465 10.36 -21.04 -8.86
C LYS A 465 10.72 -21.45 -10.28
N ARG A 466 9.75 -21.38 -11.20
CA ARG A 466 9.88 -21.94 -12.54
C ARG A 466 9.69 -20.86 -13.59
N PHE A 467 10.46 -20.97 -14.67
CA PHE A 467 10.28 -20.24 -15.90
C PHE A 467 10.24 -21.26 -17.05
N LEU A 468 9.17 -21.24 -17.84
CA LEU A 468 8.89 -22.21 -18.89
C LEU A 468 8.52 -21.46 -20.18
N ALA A 469 9.24 -21.68 -21.27
CA ALA A 469 8.82 -21.19 -22.58
C ALA A 469 8.13 -22.28 -23.38
N ASN A 470 7.08 -21.90 -24.10
CA ASN A 470 6.33 -22.80 -24.95
C ASN A 470 7.22 -23.21 -26.14
N SER A 471 7.54 -24.50 -26.21
CA SER A 471 8.36 -25.13 -27.26
C SER A 471 7.52 -25.96 -28.24
N GLN A 472 6.19 -25.99 -28.05
CA GLN A 472 5.28 -26.71 -28.93
C GLN A 472 5.29 -26.12 -30.36
N PRO A 473 4.91 -26.89 -31.39
CA PRO A 473 4.88 -26.40 -32.77
C PRO A 473 4.02 -25.14 -32.96
N LEU A 474 2.89 -25.06 -32.26
CA LEU A 474 1.97 -23.92 -32.23
C LEU A 474 2.02 -23.24 -30.86
N ASP A 475 1.82 -21.93 -30.84
CA ASP A 475 1.70 -21.12 -29.62
C ASP A 475 0.26 -20.68 -29.33
N ALA A 476 -0.71 -21.12 -30.13
CA ALA A 476 -2.12 -20.80 -29.94
C ALA A 476 -2.66 -21.42 -28.63
N VAL A 477 -3.29 -20.60 -27.79
CA VAL A 477 -3.76 -21.00 -26.45
C VAL A 477 -4.78 -22.14 -26.51
N GLU A 478 -5.63 -22.15 -27.54
CA GLU A 478 -6.76 -23.09 -27.65
C GLU A 478 -6.33 -24.54 -27.91
N VAL A 479 -5.20 -24.75 -28.58
CA VAL A 479 -4.60 -26.08 -28.86
C VAL A 479 -3.35 -26.37 -28.02
N CYS A 480 -2.97 -25.44 -27.13
CA CYS A 480 -1.79 -25.57 -26.29
C CYS A 480 -1.99 -26.67 -25.25
N VAL A 481 -1.04 -27.61 -25.15
CA VAL A 481 -1.07 -28.62 -24.09
C VAL A 481 -0.33 -28.11 -22.86
N PHE A 482 -1.07 -27.92 -21.77
CA PHE A 482 -0.57 -27.37 -20.50
C PHE A 482 0.00 -28.43 -19.55
N ASP A 483 0.73 -29.41 -20.10
CA ASP A 483 1.54 -30.32 -19.29
C ASP A 483 2.91 -29.68 -19.03
N LEU A 484 3.01 -28.91 -17.93
CA LEU A 484 4.21 -28.16 -17.57
C LEU A 484 5.38 -29.03 -17.08
N HIS A 485 5.18 -30.35 -16.99
CA HIS A 485 6.25 -31.31 -16.66
C HIS A 485 6.90 -31.91 -17.91
N ASP A 486 6.23 -31.83 -19.06
CA ASP A 486 6.77 -32.27 -20.34
C ASP A 486 7.74 -31.24 -20.93
N GLU A 487 9.04 -31.44 -20.71
CA GLU A 487 10.10 -30.55 -21.20
C GLU A 487 10.20 -30.49 -22.73
N SER A 488 9.63 -31.47 -23.45
CA SER A 488 9.55 -31.42 -24.91
C SER A 488 8.57 -30.36 -25.39
N ARG A 489 7.57 -30.03 -24.56
CA ARG A 489 6.53 -29.01 -24.83
C ARG A 489 6.84 -27.68 -24.16
N TRP A 490 7.47 -27.70 -22.99
CA TRP A 490 7.78 -26.51 -22.21
C TRP A 490 9.26 -26.51 -21.81
N LYS A 491 10.10 -25.72 -22.49
CA LYS A 491 11.54 -25.65 -22.15
C LYS A 491 11.70 -24.93 -20.79
N PRO A 492 12.22 -25.58 -19.75
CA PRO A 492 12.42 -24.95 -18.46
C PRO A 492 13.76 -24.21 -18.39
N MET A 493 13.82 -23.19 -17.54
CA MET A 493 15.10 -22.76 -16.94
C MET A 493 15.39 -23.57 -15.67
N SER A 494 16.67 -23.69 -15.30
CA SER A 494 17.09 -24.33 -14.05
C SER A 494 16.51 -23.58 -12.86
N GLU A 495 15.85 -24.32 -11.98
CA GLU A 495 15.30 -23.78 -10.74
C GLU A 495 16.41 -23.25 -9.83
N GLU A 496 17.58 -23.89 -9.81
CA GLU A 496 18.76 -23.45 -9.07
C GLU A 496 19.26 -22.10 -9.59
N ALA A 497 19.30 -21.93 -10.92
CA ALA A 497 19.68 -20.66 -11.55
C ALA A 497 18.70 -19.55 -11.15
N ILE A 498 17.38 -19.80 -11.23
CA ILE A 498 16.35 -18.84 -10.79
C ILE A 498 16.50 -18.54 -9.29
N LYS A 499 16.62 -19.57 -8.46
CA LYS A 499 16.75 -19.47 -6.99
C LYS A 499 17.97 -18.64 -6.59
N SER A 500 19.07 -18.74 -7.34
CA SER A 500 20.32 -18.02 -7.07
C SER A 500 20.17 -16.50 -7.10
N VAL A 501 19.20 -15.99 -7.87
CA VAL A 501 18.92 -14.55 -8.05
C VAL A 501 17.55 -14.10 -7.50
N CYS A 502 16.57 -14.99 -7.38
CA CYS A 502 15.19 -14.63 -6.99
C CYS A 502 14.81 -14.95 -5.54
N SER A 503 15.60 -15.73 -4.78
CA SER A 503 15.23 -16.07 -3.39
C SER A 503 15.37 -14.87 -2.43
N PRO A 504 14.61 -14.83 -1.31
CA PRO A 504 14.81 -13.81 -0.28
C PRO A 504 16.26 -13.78 0.19
N GLY A 505 16.88 -12.60 0.21
CA GLY A 505 18.29 -12.44 0.57
C GLY A 505 19.31 -13.00 -0.45
N SER A 506 18.88 -13.53 -1.61
CA SER A 506 19.81 -13.98 -2.66
C SER A 506 20.63 -12.82 -3.22
N ILE A 507 19.98 -11.66 -3.35
CA ILE A 507 20.52 -10.41 -3.83
C ILE A 507 20.05 -9.32 -2.86
N ALA A 508 20.97 -8.48 -2.38
CA ALA A 508 20.66 -7.44 -1.39
C ALA A 508 19.64 -6.39 -1.92
N SER A 509 19.51 -6.24 -3.24
CA SER A 509 18.61 -5.26 -3.88
C SER A 509 17.16 -5.72 -4.03
N LEU A 510 16.81 -6.93 -3.57
CA LEU A 510 15.46 -7.47 -3.68
C LEU A 510 14.87 -7.67 -2.27
N PRO A 511 14.13 -6.67 -1.73
CA PRO A 511 13.58 -6.80 -0.39
C PRO A 511 12.58 -7.97 -0.30
N PRO A 512 12.26 -8.43 0.92
CA PRO A 512 11.10 -9.29 1.15
C PRO A 512 9.81 -8.70 0.57
N PHE A 513 8.76 -9.50 0.44
CA PHE A 513 7.48 -8.95 0.00
C PHE A 513 6.82 -8.20 1.16
N PRO A 514 6.37 -6.96 0.94
CA PRO A 514 5.64 -6.23 1.97
C PRO A 514 4.35 -6.97 2.35
N PRO A 515 3.99 -7.03 3.65
CA PRO A 515 2.66 -7.45 4.05
C PRO A 515 1.60 -6.45 3.52
N LEU A 516 0.40 -6.95 3.28
CA LEU A 516 -0.74 -6.10 2.95
C LEU A 516 -1.23 -5.35 4.20
N CYS A 517 -1.58 -4.08 4.03
CA CYS A 517 -2.20 -3.26 5.06
C CYS A 517 -3.72 -3.31 4.95
N GLY A 518 -4.40 -3.40 6.09
CA GLY A 518 -5.86 -3.24 6.14
C GLY A 518 -6.28 -1.82 5.74
N SER A 519 -7.49 -1.67 5.21
CA SER A 519 -8.06 -0.35 4.98
C SER A 519 -8.40 0.33 6.30
N LEU A 520 -8.06 1.62 6.42
CA LEU A 520 -8.51 2.48 7.51
C LEU A 520 -9.84 3.18 7.18
N LEU A 521 -10.37 2.98 5.97
CA LEU A 521 -11.62 3.60 5.52
C LEU A 521 -12.81 2.94 6.20
N ASP A 522 -13.69 3.74 6.79
CA ASP A 522 -15.03 3.29 7.15
C ASP A 522 -15.92 3.33 5.91
N ALA A 523 -16.17 2.14 5.34
CA ALA A 523 -17.01 1.94 4.18
C ALA A 523 -18.40 2.62 4.30
N ALA A 524 -19.02 2.59 5.47
CA ALA A 524 -20.36 3.16 5.66
C ALA A 524 -20.33 4.69 5.65
N THR A 525 -19.39 5.28 6.38
CA THR A 525 -19.19 6.74 6.41
C THR A 525 -18.84 7.28 5.04
N GLU A 526 -17.89 6.65 4.33
CA GLU A 526 -17.50 7.03 2.97
C GLU A 526 -18.66 6.91 1.96
N SER A 527 -19.49 5.86 2.10
CA SER A 527 -20.70 5.70 1.27
C SER A 527 -21.66 6.88 1.44
N ASN A 528 -21.93 7.26 2.68
CA ASN A 528 -22.86 8.36 2.99
C ASN A 528 -22.33 9.71 2.50
N GLU A 529 -21.03 9.96 2.67
CA GLU A 529 -20.39 11.21 2.25
C GLU A 529 -20.44 11.38 0.73
N ILE A 530 -20.06 10.35 -0.03
CA ILE A 530 -20.14 10.37 -1.49
C ILE A 530 -21.60 10.53 -1.95
N GLU A 531 -22.55 9.84 -1.30
CA GLU A 531 -23.98 9.97 -1.62
C GLU A 531 -24.47 11.41 -1.45
N LEU A 532 -24.11 12.06 -0.34
CA LEU A 532 -24.48 13.46 -0.07
C LEU A 532 -23.86 14.41 -1.11
N GLN A 533 -22.58 14.25 -1.42
CA GLN A 533 -21.91 15.07 -2.45
C GLN A 533 -22.58 14.92 -3.82
N LEU A 534 -22.93 13.69 -4.23
CA LEU A 534 -23.63 13.45 -5.48
C LEU A 534 -25.04 14.05 -5.50
N ARG A 535 -25.77 14.04 -4.37
CA ARG A 535 -27.08 14.70 -4.28
C ARG A 535 -26.98 16.20 -4.52
N VAL A 536 -25.95 16.86 -3.97
CA VAL A 536 -25.70 18.29 -4.20
C VAL A 536 -25.39 18.55 -5.67
N LEU A 537 -24.48 17.77 -6.28
CA LEU A 537 -24.09 17.93 -7.69
C LEU A 537 -25.28 17.71 -8.64
N VAL A 538 -26.14 16.72 -8.39
CA VAL A 538 -27.37 16.49 -9.16
C VAL A 538 -28.36 17.64 -8.99
N LEU A 539 -28.54 18.15 -7.77
CA LEU A 539 -29.43 19.27 -7.48
C LEU A 539 -29.02 20.53 -8.26
N GLU A 540 -27.73 20.86 -8.23
CA GLU A 540 -27.15 22.00 -8.96
C GLU A 540 -27.32 21.83 -10.46
N HIS A 541 -26.92 20.68 -11.01
CA HIS A 541 -27.05 20.41 -12.44
C HIS A 541 -28.51 20.50 -12.93
N ARG A 542 -29.46 19.95 -12.17
CA ARG A 542 -30.88 20.04 -12.51
C ARG A 542 -31.43 21.44 -12.40
N LYS A 543 -30.98 22.24 -11.43
CA LYS A 543 -31.33 23.65 -11.32
C LYS A 543 -30.89 24.43 -12.56
N ASP A 544 -29.69 24.15 -13.08
CA ASP A 544 -29.18 24.77 -14.32
C ASP A 544 -30.02 24.39 -15.55
N LEU A 545 -30.60 23.18 -15.55
CA LEU A 545 -31.56 22.74 -16.57
C LEU A 545 -32.99 23.27 -16.36
N GLY A 546 -33.24 24.06 -15.32
CA GLY A 546 -34.56 24.57 -14.95
C GLY A 546 -35.51 23.48 -14.41
N LEU A 547 -34.95 22.38 -13.89
CA LEU A 547 -35.70 21.24 -13.38
C LEU A 547 -35.77 21.25 -11.85
N THR A 548 -36.93 20.86 -11.32
CA THR A 548 -37.10 20.63 -9.88
C THR A 548 -36.51 19.28 -9.47
N THR A 549 -35.91 19.21 -8.29
CA THR A 549 -35.33 17.98 -7.74
C THR A 549 -36.03 17.63 -6.44
N VAL A 550 -36.61 16.42 -6.40
CA VAL A 550 -37.24 15.89 -5.18
C VAL A 550 -36.68 14.50 -4.94
N TRP A 551 -35.96 14.34 -3.82
CA TRP A 551 -35.36 13.08 -3.42
C TRP A 551 -36.40 12.13 -2.80
N ASP A 552 -36.23 10.83 -3.06
CA ASP A 552 -36.95 9.74 -2.43
C ASP A 552 -35.93 8.85 -1.69
N ASP A 553 -35.81 9.07 -0.38
CA ASP A 553 -34.87 8.34 0.47
C ASP A 553 -35.25 6.87 0.64
N GLN A 554 -36.55 6.55 0.61
CA GLN A 554 -37.01 5.16 0.66
C GLN A 554 -36.58 4.43 -0.62
N LEU A 555 -36.80 5.02 -1.78
CA LEU A 555 -36.34 4.46 -3.05
C LEU A 555 -34.82 4.30 -3.06
N SER A 556 -34.08 5.31 -2.58
CA SER A 556 -32.61 5.25 -2.45
C SER A 556 -32.16 4.08 -1.57
N TYR A 557 -32.83 3.85 -0.44
CA TYR A 557 -32.57 2.71 0.42
C TYR A 557 -32.81 1.37 -0.30
N LEU A 558 -33.91 1.27 -1.08
CA LEU A 558 -34.27 0.07 -1.84
C LEU A 558 -33.29 -0.28 -2.99
N LEU A 559 -32.36 0.61 -3.36
CA LEU A 559 -31.30 0.30 -4.33
C LEU A 559 -30.15 -0.52 -3.71
N SER A 560 -30.07 -0.57 -2.38
CA SER A 560 -28.96 -1.23 -1.66
C SER A 560 -28.80 -2.72 -2.02
N PRO A 561 -29.87 -3.54 -2.12
CA PRO A 561 -29.75 -4.94 -2.50
C PRO A 561 -29.13 -5.14 -3.88
N ALA A 562 -29.50 -4.33 -4.88
CA ALA A 562 -28.93 -4.43 -6.22
C ALA A 562 -27.41 -4.16 -6.21
N LEU A 563 -26.97 -3.09 -5.53
CA LEU A 563 -25.54 -2.80 -5.39
C LEU A 563 -24.78 -3.90 -4.66
N ALA A 564 -25.38 -4.50 -3.63
CA ALA A 564 -24.80 -5.64 -2.94
C ALA A 564 -24.67 -6.87 -3.84
N SER A 565 -25.72 -7.19 -4.60
CA SER A 565 -25.70 -8.31 -5.56
C SER A 565 -24.59 -8.14 -6.61
N TYR A 566 -24.39 -6.93 -7.13
CA TYR A 566 -23.30 -6.68 -8.10
C TYR A 566 -21.91 -6.91 -7.51
N GLU A 567 -21.65 -6.47 -6.27
CA GLU A 567 -20.34 -6.73 -5.65
C GLU A 567 -20.16 -8.21 -5.27
N ILE A 568 -21.23 -8.87 -4.80
CA ILE A 568 -21.22 -10.31 -4.52
C ILE A 568 -20.88 -11.08 -5.80
N GLU A 569 -21.48 -10.73 -6.93
CA GLU A 569 -21.17 -11.36 -8.21
C GLU A 569 -19.71 -11.13 -8.62
N ARG A 570 -19.17 -9.93 -8.41
CA ARG A 570 -17.75 -9.64 -8.71
C ARG A 570 -16.78 -10.40 -7.81
N THR A 571 -17.13 -10.61 -6.54
CA THR A 571 -16.27 -11.29 -5.56
C THR A 571 -16.38 -12.82 -5.64
N THR A 572 -17.57 -13.35 -5.98
CA THR A 572 -17.83 -14.79 -5.98
C THR A 572 -17.88 -15.40 -7.38
N GLY A 573 -18.15 -14.61 -8.42
CA GLY A 573 -18.46 -15.09 -9.77
C GLY A 573 -19.82 -15.79 -9.88
N ILE A 574 -20.68 -15.68 -8.87
CA ILE A 574 -22.03 -16.23 -8.85
C ILE A 574 -22.99 -15.04 -8.96
N SER A 575 -23.85 -15.04 -9.97
CA SER A 575 -24.88 -14.01 -10.08
C SER A 575 -25.90 -14.24 -8.97
N ALA A 576 -25.95 -13.31 -8.03
CA ALA A 576 -27.04 -13.25 -7.06
C ALA A 576 -28.29 -12.79 -7.81
N GLY A 577 -29.38 -13.56 -7.73
CA GLY A 577 -30.66 -13.15 -8.27
C GLY A 577 -31.08 -11.76 -7.77
N ASN A 578 -32.00 -11.13 -8.48
CA ASN A 578 -32.51 -9.79 -8.18
C ASN A 578 -34.03 -9.80 -7.91
N GLU A 579 -34.60 -10.95 -7.58
CA GLU A 579 -36.04 -11.13 -7.39
C GLU A 579 -36.58 -10.24 -6.25
N GLU A 580 -35.94 -10.27 -5.08
CA GLU A 580 -36.35 -9.45 -3.94
C GLU A 580 -36.21 -7.96 -4.23
N PHE A 581 -35.17 -7.57 -4.96
CA PHE A 581 -35.00 -6.19 -5.42
C PHE A 581 -36.13 -5.77 -6.36
N GLN A 582 -36.44 -6.60 -7.37
CA GLN A 582 -37.53 -6.33 -8.31
C GLN A 582 -38.88 -6.22 -7.61
N ASP A 583 -39.18 -7.11 -6.66
CA ASP A 583 -40.42 -7.08 -5.90
C ASP A 583 -40.52 -5.84 -5.01
N CYS A 584 -39.42 -5.45 -4.36
CA CYS A 584 -39.37 -4.21 -3.58
C CYS A 584 -39.64 -2.97 -4.45
N ILE A 585 -39.04 -2.91 -5.65
CA ILE A 585 -39.25 -1.80 -6.58
C ILE A 585 -40.69 -1.77 -7.11
N ARG A 586 -41.26 -2.92 -7.50
CA ARG A 586 -42.66 -3.01 -7.95
C ARG A 586 -43.65 -2.53 -6.88
N ARG A 587 -43.36 -2.76 -5.60
CA ARG A 587 -44.20 -2.27 -4.48
C ARG A 587 -44.01 -0.77 -4.20
N ALA A 588 -42.81 -0.23 -4.44
CA ALA A 588 -42.47 1.16 -4.13
C ALA A 588 -42.80 2.15 -5.28
N VAL A 589 -43.00 1.65 -6.49
CA VAL A 589 -43.34 2.41 -7.69
C VAL A 589 -44.87 2.34 -7.88
N PRO A 590 -45.60 3.46 -7.77
CA PRO A 590 -47.06 3.44 -7.92
C PRO A 590 -47.49 3.01 -9.33
N ASP A 591 -48.72 2.51 -9.44
CA ASP A 591 -49.30 2.17 -10.74
C ASP A 591 -49.26 3.37 -11.71
N GLY A 592 -48.95 3.10 -12.98
CA GLY A 592 -48.77 4.12 -14.02
C GLY A 592 -47.46 4.91 -13.95
N HIS A 593 -46.59 4.66 -12.97
CA HIS A 593 -45.25 5.23 -12.94
C HIS A 593 -44.23 4.33 -13.64
N THR A 594 -43.21 4.95 -14.24
CA THR A 594 -42.04 4.28 -14.79
C THR A 594 -40.88 4.39 -13.81
N PHE A 595 -40.15 3.30 -13.60
CA PHE A 595 -38.88 3.29 -12.87
C PHE A 595 -37.73 3.10 -13.85
N LYS A 596 -36.66 3.88 -13.66
CA LYS A 596 -35.37 3.70 -14.33
C LYS A 596 -34.27 3.71 -13.29
N GLY A 597 -33.30 2.82 -13.40
CA GLY A 597 -32.16 2.74 -12.51
C GLY A 597 -30.93 2.24 -13.25
N PHE A 598 -29.79 2.87 -13.02
CA PHE A 598 -28.54 2.49 -13.69
C PHE A 598 -27.39 2.41 -12.67
N PRO A 599 -26.80 1.22 -12.47
CA PRO A 599 -25.63 1.05 -11.62
C PRO A 599 -24.34 1.37 -12.39
N ILE A 600 -23.38 2.00 -11.71
CA ILE A 600 -22.05 2.30 -12.24
C ILE A 600 -21.01 2.05 -11.13
N HIS A 601 -19.83 1.58 -11.53
CA HIS A 601 -18.74 1.20 -10.62
C HIS A 601 -17.51 2.06 -10.86
N PHE A 602 -16.89 2.52 -9.78
CA PHE A 602 -15.63 3.26 -9.77
C PHE A 602 -14.63 2.64 -8.80
N VAL A 603 -13.34 2.85 -9.07
CA VAL A 603 -12.22 2.45 -8.20
C VAL A 603 -11.66 3.64 -7.40
N HIS A 604 -12.42 4.73 -7.32
CA HIS A 604 -12.04 5.96 -6.64
C HIS A 604 -13.23 6.58 -5.89
N ARG A 605 -12.95 7.42 -4.91
CA ARG A 605 -13.95 8.06 -4.04
C ARG A 605 -14.33 9.49 -4.44
N ASN A 606 -13.73 10.04 -5.50
CA ASN A 606 -14.00 11.40 -5.95
C ASN A 606 -15.41 11.53 -6.57
N ALA A 607 -16.35 12.11 -5.82
CA ALA A 607 -17.75 12.25 -6.23
C ALA A 607 -17.93 13.13 -7.48
N ARG A 608 -17.16 14.23 -7.60
CA ARG A 608 -17.21 15.12 -8.79
C ARG A 608 -16.77 14.41 -10.06
N ARG A 609 -15.68 13.64 -9.99
CA ARG A 609 -15.19 12.83 -11.12
C ARG A 609 -16.19 11.72 -11.49
N ALA A 610 -16.79 11.08 -10.48
CA ALA A 610 -17.82 10.08 -10.70
C ALA A 610 -19.05 10.70 -11.39
N PHE A 611 -19.52 11.86 -10.91
CA PHE A 611 -20.65 12.59 -11.49
C PHE A 611 -20.39 13.02 -12.93
N ALA A 612 -19.22 13.60 -13.23
CA ALA A 612 -18.83 13.97 -14.60
C ALA A 612 -18.78 12.74 -15.54
N THR A 613 -18.42 11.57 -15.02
CA THR A 613 -18.48 10.32 -15.79
C THR A 613 -19.91 9.84 -15.98
N CYS A 614 -20.77 10.00 -14.99
CA CYS A 614 -22.20 9.70 -15.11
C CYS A 614 -22.86 10.57 -16.18
N LEU A 615 -22.61 11.88 -16.23
CA LEU A 615 -23.18 12.76 -17.27
C LEU A 615 -22.71 12.42 -18.70
N ARG A 616 -21.58 11.73 -18.85
CA ARG A 616 -21.12 11.22 -20.17
C ARG A 616 -21.77 9.89 -20.57
N SER A 617 -22.39 9.18 -19.63
CA SER A 617 -23.14 7.96 -19.90
C SER A 617 -24.57 8.33 -20.27
N PRO A 618 -25.06 7.98 -21.48
CA PRO A 618 -26.42 8.32 -21.91
C PRO A 618 -27.50 7.83 -20.94
N PHE A 619 -27.31 6.64 -20.34
CA PHE A 619 -28.26 6.07 -19.38
C PHE A 619 -28.34 6.86 -18.07
N CYS A 620 -27.20 7.35 -17.56
CA CYS A 620 -27.17 8.15 -16.35
C CYS A 620 -27.71 9.56 -16.60
N ASP A 621 -27.30 10.18 -17.71
CA ASP A 621 -27.80 11.50 -18.10
C ASP A 621 -29.32 11.46 -18.32
N GLU A 622 -29.85 10.43 -18.98
CA GLU A 622 -31.29 10.27 -19.15
C GLU A 622 -32.04 10.24 -17.81
N ILE A 623 -31.49 9.58 -16.78
CA ILE A 623 -32.07 9.53 -15.43
C ILE A 623 -31.95 10.89 -14.73
N ILE A 624 -30.75 11.48 -14.74
CA ILE A 624 -30.43 12.74 -14.04
C ILE A 624 -31.20 13.91 -14.66
N SER A 625 -31.34 13.94 -15.98
CA SER A 625 -32.00 14.98 -16.78
C SER A 625 -33.46 14.65 -17.08
N CYS A 626 -34.00 13.55 -16.53
CA CYS A 626 -35.37 13.11 -16.75
C CYS A 626 -36.38 14.21 -16.38
N ARG A 627 -37.46 14.27 -17.17
CA ARG A 627 -38.62 15.14 -16.98
C ARG A 627 -39.85 14.25 -16.89
N GLY A 628 -40.76 14.57 -15.98
CA GLY A 628 -42.01 13.84 -15.84
C GLY A 628 -42.85 14.44 -14.72
N ASP A 629 -44.13 14.09 -14.72
CA ASP A 629 -45.01 14.45 -13.60
C ASP A 629 -44.68 13.57 -12.39
N GLN A 630 -44.87 14.13 -11.19
CA GLN A 630 -44.57 13.46 -9.91
C GLN A 630 -43.17 12.84 -9.83
N MET A 631 -42.19 13.42 -10.53
CA MET A 631 -40.84 12.90 -10.62
C MET A 631 -40.15 12.87 -9.25
N ARG A 632 -39.57 11.71 -8.92
CA ARG A 632 -38.72 11.49 -7.75
C ARG A 632 -37.38 10.91 -8.17
N LEU A 633 -36.30 11.43 -7.58
CA LEU A 633 -34.94 10.96 -7.80
C LEU A 633 -34.45 10.18 -6.59
N ALA A 634 -33.60 9.20 -6.84
CA ALA A 634 -32.94 8.40 -5.85
C ALA A 634 -31.49 8.19 -6.26
N VAL A 635 -30.61 8.18 -5.27
CA VAL A 635 -29.21 7.81 -5.46
C VAL A 635 -28.78 6.98 -4.27
N ARG A 636 -28.06 5.90 -4.53
CA ARG A 636 -27.45 5.08 -3.49
C ARG A 636 -26.00 4.84 -3.80
N VAL A 637 -25.15 4.99 -2.78
CA VAL A 637 -23.73 4.69 -2.88
C VAL A 637 -23.37 3.58 -1.91
N ARG A 638 -22.52 2.65 -2.36
CA ARG A 638 -21.94 1.59 -1.52
C ARG A 638 -20.46 1.46 -1.83
N VAL A 639 -19.65 1.73 -0.81
CA VAL A 639 -18.19 1.54 -0.82
C VAL A 639 -17.88 0.18 -0.21
N TYR A 640 -17.02 -0.59 -0.88
CA TYR A 640 -16.45 -1.83 -0.38
C TYR A 640 -14.95 -1.66 -0.29
N THR A 641 -14.38 -1.89 0.89
CA THR A 641 -12.96 -1.68 1.17
C THR A 641 -12.18 -2.96 1.01
N TYR A 642 -10.99 -2.83 0.43
CA TYR A 642 -10.00 -3.87 0.24
C TYR A 642 -8.67 -3.44 0.89
N PRO A 643 -7.64 -4.31 0.93
CA PRO A 643 -6.31 -3.91 1.39
C PRO A 643 -5.77 -2.66 0.69
N GLU A 644 -4.76 -2.02 1.30
CA GLU A 644 -4.06 -0.84 0.75
C GLU A 644 -4.98 0.37 0.49
N ALA A 645 -6.10 0.47 1.20
CA ALA A 645 -7.15 1.47 0.98
C ALA A 645 -7.76 1.44 -0.45
N ALA A 646 -7.55 0.35 -1.19
CA ALA A 646 -8.28 0.09 -2.43
C ALA A 646 -9.78 -0.07 -2.12
N CYS A 647 -10.64 0.36 -3.04
CA CYS A 647 -12.07 0.24 -2.84
C CYS A 647 -12.84 0.07 -4.15
N ALA A 648 -13.98 -0.61 -4.06
CA ALA A 648 -15.02 -0.60 -5.08
C ALA A 648 -16.12 0.36 -4.64
N VAL A 649 -16.42 1.36 -5.46
CA VAL A 649 -17.48 2.34 -5.21
C VAL A 649 -18.59 2.10 -6.23
N TRP A 650 -19.70 1.54 -5.74
CA TRP A 650 -20.91 1.38 -6.52
C TRP A 650 -21.84 2.55 -6.32
N ILE A 651 -22.33 3.12 -7.41
CA ILE A 651 -23.31 4.20 -7.43
C ILE A 651 -24.48 3.74 -8.28
N MET A 652 -25.71 3.94 -7.81
CA MET A 652 -26.90 3.74 -8.62
C MET A 652 -27.76 4.99 -8.56
N PHE A 653 -27.92 5.64 -9.72
CA PHE A 653 -28.94 6.67 -9.90
C PHE A 653 -30.23 6.01 -10.34
N ALA A 654 -31.35 6.49 -9.82
CA ALA A 654 -32.66 6.05 -10.22
C ALA A 654 -33.68 7.19 -10.21
N CYS A 655 -34.74 7.05 -10.99
CA CYS A 655 -35.90 7.92 -10.93
C CYS A 655 -37.19 7.10 -11.05
N LYS A 656 -38.26 7.61 -10.42
CA LYS A 656 -39.62 7.22 -10.74
C LYS A 656 -40.44 8.44 -11.13
N TYR A 657 -41.26 8.31 -12.15
CA TYR A 657 -42.07 9.41 -12.67
C TYR A 657 -43.33 8.87 -13.35
N ARG A 658 -44.38 9.67 -13.39
CA ARG A 658 -45.56 9.38 -14.21
C ARG A 658 -45.30 9.87 -15.63
N SER A 659 -45.43 8.97 -16.60
CA SER A 659 -45.29 9.34 -18.02
C SER A 659 -46.44 10.24 -18.42
N VAL A 660 -46.14 11.36 -19.09
CA VAL A 660 -47.13 12.35 -19.56
C VAL A 660 -47.29 12.31 -21.09
N LEU A 661 -46.98 11.15 -21.70
CA LEU A 661 -47.28 10.92 -23.12
C LEU A 661 -48.78 10.79 -23.35
#